data_AF-A0A7S3MPL7-F1
#
_entry.id   AF-A0A7S3MPL7-F1
#
_cell.length_a   1.000
_cell.length_b   1.000
_cell.length_c   1.000
_cell.angle_alpha   90.00
_cell.angle_beta   90.00
_cell.angle_gamma   90.00
#
_symmetry.space_group_name_H-M   'P 1'
#
loop_
_entity.id
_entity.type
_entity.pdbx_description
1 polymer ?
#
loop_
_entity_poly.entity_id
_entity_poly.type
_entity_poly.pdbx_seq_one_letter_code
_entity_poly.pdbx_strand_id
1 'polypeptide(L)'
;KKQFLSEFCREKITEFSHQTLKTLQSELEVQVSSSDCKIQHLQKELTQTKNNLYIQASEKSKLESDLESLKVETQSKEDSLAQEVSLLKSQKEDLEKQVKNSSHTHKATSEEIKQLKQTNENLEEKLKEVKRDALQQQNDLEQQIALLKQQVAFTENSLEDFKTREKHSNEKIKQLKSEQSNSIKSTQSKHEEQLNSLTAQLEKTQQDLHNCESQLEEKENLYDQLSADFKELQLQKFREQSELELTLESLKKQLSEKDKEHKSQIEEIEEEHLNSTARLRARLNETEKKLRSSEDLLRNDIAVWAQDNAILVQKIEFLEQEIEDLKYRRAEEKRQYESTIATLENLKSSNSDAEEQLQKFKTEHSEEISRIKQEFESQKKQLNSRIEELLENHSEIETKLKIERNDWRLEKQKYHERIEELEKYKENQSSKEPREDPRVKRVPVLEREIENLKESHKEEVENMKVQHEEAFMKLKTFYEQEKERFEARVLKEKQRAEKNSEIVAEEYEERLKQESRMHDDEISNLQEEFKELEDYYELQISEYKDKLSLAANRSESLENYIVNLKEQLNSAYSSHSSKIEVEQDKFNKQRFNLLERVEKLSNELSEKEKTIVSLKHSKENAEKLANDRLKIWENLNEKYYKEKGELLEKLTKLNEMYDEVNVELTKVSNKAKTDNALAENEINQLNKRIQELEEVLEQSDKKYSATISQIKQESQSQSLEHLQSLYQEKENLQFKVDEKKKQLKDLRKTTSQEISELEREKAVLEEKLNFAEKKQQEIENYYQRQLQKYQNQPTPKKAPDFTKKEEEYQIQILKLEKEISALHNAAERDKALWENKFNFLKEQRDCAKSELVSAQEKFNQVINQLQKKGNSDKEKLQSDSKSLVSSLEAKYNAQVSDMQTRHQNALNELRERHKQEERKLHQKYEDLENEKLTLQDTITLLEKRIKNWEENEKKIRQDLETEKQDKERRLNNLLEKFSKERETWKIKISEYEKKLKEAEALKSQMFIQHEKERAKWALEKDNITSQNSETRKQLSDLLKRQENLKRENQKLKAPKTLSSSCSYEEFSKMRPQSGRSTPTNSTVDFSPRLISKRFMSPRSNSSNQK
;
A
#
# COMPACT_ATOMS: atom_id res chain seq x y z
N LYS A 1 -22.56 20.74 22.85
CA LYS A 1 -21.65 19.56 22.74
C LYS A 1 -20.26 19.81 23.34
N LYS A 2 -19.53 20.90 23.02
CA LYS A 2 -18.21 21.21 23.67
C LYS A 2 -18.29 21.49 25.19
N GLN A 3 -19.39 22.09 25.66
CA GLN A 3 -19.59 22.38 27.09
C GLN A 3 -19.82 21.11 27.93
N PHE A 4 -20.61 20.16 27.41
CA PHE A 4 -20.91 18.90 28.09
C PHE A 4 -19.68 17.99 28.25
N LEU A 5 -18.78 17.99 27.26
CA LEU A 5 -17.52 17.24 27.35
C LEU A 5 -16.56 17.86 28.38
N SER A 6 -16.55 19.20 28.48
CA SER A 6 -15.75 19.92 29.47
C SER A 6 -16.27 19.71 30.90
N GLU A 7 -17.59 19.63 31.09
CA GLU A 7 -18.20 19.37 32.40
C GLU A 7 -18.00 17.90 32.81
N PHE A 8 -18.17 16.96 31.89
CA PHE A 8 -17.92 15.54 32.15
C PHE A 8 -16.45 15.25 32.50
N CYS A 9 -15.50 15.83 31.77
CA CYS A 9 -14.08 15.69 32.10
C CYS A 9 -13.74 16.37 33.43
N ARG A 10 -14.32 17.53 33.75
CA ARG A 10 -14.14 18.15 35.07
C ARG A 10 -14.68 17.26 36.18
N GLU A 11 -15.91 16.78 36.03
CA GLU A 11 -16.58 15.94 37.02
C GLU A 11 -15.80 14.66 37.28
N LYS A 12 -15.34 13.97 36.22
CA LYS A 12 -14.51 12.75 36.34
C LYS A 12 -13.13 13.02 36.90
N ILE A 13 -12.50 14.16 36.58
CA ILE A 13 -11.23 14.55 37.20
C ILE A 13 -11.44 14.85 38.69
N THR A 14 -12.48 15.57 39.09
CA THR A 14 -12.78 15.80 40.51
C THR A 14 -13.11 14.51 41.24
N GLU A 15 -13.89 13.61 40.63
CA GLU A 15 -14.26 12.34 41.24
C GLU A 15 -13.02 11.44 41.43
N PHE A 16 -12.16 11.37 40.42
CA PHE A 16 -10.87 10.67 40.52
C PHE A 16 -9.99 11.29 41.59
N SER A 17 -9.81 12.61 41.59
CA SER A 17 -9.03 13.35 42.59
C SER A 17 -9.54 13.09 44.00
N HIS A 18 -10.86 13.04 44.19
CA HIS A 18 -11.48 12.82 45.50
C HIS A 18 -11.28 11.38 45.95
N GLN A 19 -11.32 10.42 45.03
CA GLN A 19 -11.04 9.02 45.30
C GLN A 19 -9.58 8.82 45.68
N THR A 20 -8.63 9.42 44.94
CA THR A 20 -7.19 9.32 45.26
C THR A 20 -6.86 9.97 46.60
N LEU A 21 -7.43 11.15 46.89
CA LEU A 21 -7.27 11.83 48.18
C LEU A 21 -7.83 11.00 49.33
N LYS A 22 -8.95 10.31 49.13
CA LYS A 22 -9.56 9.43 50.14
C LYS A 22 -8.69 8.18 50.40
N THR A 23 -8.09 7.61 49.35
CA THR A 23 -7.17 6.47 49.51
C THR A 23 -5.89 6.90 50.24
N LEU A 24 -5.29 8.02 49.85
CA LEU A 24 -4.11 8.58 50.51
C LEU A 24 -4.39 8.97 51.97
N GLN A 25 -5.58 9.49 52.27
CA GLN A 25 -6.00 9.80 53.63
C GLN A 25 -6.17 8.53 54.47
N SER A 26 -6.72 7.46 53.89
CA SER A 26 -6.83 6.16 54.59
C SER A 26 -5.46 5.50 54.83
N GLU A 27 -4.51 5.62 53.89
CA GLU A 27 -3.14 5.14 54.09
C GLU A 27 -2.40 5.95 55.15
N LEU A 28 -2.59 7.27 55.18
CA LEU A 28 -2.03 8.14 56.21
C LEU A 28 -2.59 7.83 57.60
N GLU A 29 -3.89 7.56 57.73
CA GLU A 29 -4.52 7.15 59.00
C GLU A 29 -4.01 5.79 59.50
N VAL A 30 -3.77 4.83 58.58
CA VAL A 30 -3.16 3.53 58.91
C VAL A 30 -1.69 3.71 59.33
N GLN A 31 -0.94 4.60 58.67
CA GLN A 31 0.44 4.85 59.02
C GLN A 31 0.58 5.57 60.38
N VAL A 32 -0.29 6.55 60.66
CA VAL A 32 -0.35 7.26 61.95
C VAL A 32 -0.73 6.30 63.07
N SER A 33 -1.76 5.46 62.90
CA SER A 33 -2.16 4.48 63.92
C SER A 33 -1.10 3.41 64.18
N SER A 34 -0.35 2.97 63.15
CA SER A 34 0.78 2.06 63.33
C SER A 34 1.94 2.70 64.11
N SER A 35 2.16 4.00 63.90
CA SER A 35 3.18 4.79 64.57
C SER A 35 2.83 5.03 66.03
N ASP A 36 1.57 5.37 66.33
CA ASP A 36 1.06 5.57 67.68
C ASP A 36 1.09 4.27 68.50
N CYS A 37 0.77 3.12 67.89
CA CYS A 37 0.88 1.82 68.54
C CYS A 37 2.35 1.50 68.93
N LYS A 38 3.30 1.87 68.07
CA LYS A 38 4.74 1.70 68.32
C LYS A 38 5.26 2.65 69.41
N ILE A 39 4.77 3.88 69.44
CA ILE A 39 5.08 4.85 70.49
C ILE A 39 4.52 4.40 71.85
N GLN A 40 3.28 3.88 71.89
CA GLN A 40 2.69 3.34 73.13
C GLN A 40 3.45 2.11 73.64
N HIS A 41 3.93 1.24 72.75
CA HIS A 41 4.75 0.08 73.13
C HIS A 41 6.08 0.51 73.75
N LEU A 42 6.78 1.48 73.13
CA LEU A 42 8.04 2.02 73.66
C LEU A 42 7.84 2.78 74.98
N GLN A 43 6.71 3.48 75.15
CA GLN A 43 6.37 4.13 76.42
C GLN A 43 6.15 3.11 77.55
N LYS A 44 5.49 1.98 77.28
CA LYS A 44 5.31 0.89 78.24
C LYS A 44 6.65 0.28 78.68
N GLU A 45 7.55 0.02 77.73
CA GLU A 45 8.89 -0.51 78.03
C GLU A 45 9.74 0.49 78.85
N LEU A 46 9.63 1.79 78.56
CA LEU A 46 10.29 2.84 79.33
C LEU A 46 9.75 2.93 80.78
N THR A 47 8.46 2.74 80.98
CA THR A 47 7.87 2.71 82.33
C THR A 47 8.23 1.46 83.12
N GLN A 48 8.32 0.29 82.48
CA GLN A 48 8.78 -0.94 83.14
C GLN A 48 10.25 -0.86 83.55
N THR A 49 11.11 -0.30 82.69
CA THR A 49 12.54 -0.11 83.02
C THR A 49 12.75 0.91 84.13
N LYS A 50 11.98 2.01 84.18
CA LYS A 50 12.01 2.96 85.31
C LYS A 50 11.58 2.32 86.63
N ASN A 51 10.53 1.50 86.63
CA ASN A 51 10.08 0.82 87.86
C ASN A 51 11.09 -0.20 88.37
N ASN A 52 11.74 -0.96 87.46
CA ASN A 52 12.78 -1.91 87.85
C ASN A 52 14.01 -1.22 88.46
N LEU A 53 14.41 -0.05 87.94
CA LEU A 53 15.49 0.74 88.52
C LEU A 53 15.13 1.33 89.90
N TYR A 54 13.87 1.70 90.12
CA TYR A 54 13.40 2.18 91.42
C TYR A 54 13.42 1.07 92.49
N ILE A 55 13.03 -0.16 92.12
CA ILE A 55 13.08 -1.32 93.03
C ILE A 55 14.53 -1.64 93.41
N GLN A 56 15.45 -1.66 92.45
CA GLN A 56 16.88 -1.91 92.71
C GLN A 56 17.52 -0.83 93.60
N ALA A 57 17.14 0.44 93.44
CA ALA A 57 17.62 1.51 94.33
C ALA A 57 17.12 1.34 95.78
N SER A 58 15.88 0.85 95.96
CA SER A 58 15.32 0.58 97.29
C SER A 58 15.97 -0.62 97.99
N GLU A 59 16.36 -1.65 97.24
CA GLU A 59 17.07 -2.83 97.76
C GLU A 59 18.49 -2.47 98.20
N LYS A 60 19.18 -1.62 97.43
CA LYS A 60 20.51 -1.13 97.79
C LYS A 60 20.50 -0.31 99.09
N SER A 61 19.50 0.54 99.28
CA SER A 61 19.36 1.35 100.50
C SER A 61 19.06 0.51 101.75
N LYS A 62 18.34 -0.61 101.62
CA LYS A 62 18.16 -1.56 102.73
C LYS A 62 19.46 -2.28 103.09
N LEU A 63 20.23 -2.70 102.09
CA LEU A 63 21.51 -3.37 102.32
C LEU A 63 22.54 -2.48 103.03
N GLU A 64 22.56 -1.18 102.70
CA GLU A 64 23.41 -0.19 103.37
C GLU A 64 22.99 0.02 104.84
N SER A 65 21.68 0.01 105.14
CA SER A 65 21.17 0.10 106.52
C SER A 65 21.52 -1.13 107.36
N ASP A 66 21.46 -2.33 106.77
CA ASP A 66 21.77 -3.58 107.48
C ASP A 66 23.27 -3.69 107.82
N LEU A 67 24.13 -3.23 106.91
CA LEU A 67 25.59 -3.18 107.14
C LEU A 67 26.00 -2.17 108.23
N GLU A 68 25.32 -1.03 108.33
CA GLU A 68 25.59 -0.04 109.39
C GLU A 68 25.18 -0.59 110.78
N SER A 69 24.11 -1.37 110.85
CA SER A 69 23.64 -2.01 112.09
C SER A 69 24.61 -3.07 112.63
N LEU A 70 25.18 -3.89 111.74
CA LEU A 70 26.17 -4.91 112.09
C LEU A 70 27.48 -4.30 112.60
N LYS A 71 27.86 -3.13 112.07
CA LYS A 71 29.08 -2.42 112.47
C LYS A 71 28.99 -1.86 113.90
N VAL A 72 27.82 -1.37 114.30
CA VAL A 72 27.54 -0.90 115.67
C VAL A 72 27.54 -2.08 116.66
N GLU A 73 27.03 -3.24 116.25
CA GLU A 73 27.01 -4.43 117.10
C GLU A 73 28.43 -5.00 117.35
N THR A 74 29.30 -4.99 116.34
CA THR A 74 30.71 -5.40 116.50
C THR A 74 31.52 -4.46 117.39
N GLN A 75 31.28 -3.15 117.34
CA GLN A 75 31.98 -2.18 118.19
C GLN A 75 31.61 -2.34 119.68
N SER A 76 30.35 -2.68 119.98
CA SER A 76 29.86 -2.92 121.35
C SER A 76 30.44 -4.19 122.00
N LYS A 77 30.79 -5.20 121.19
CA LYS A 77 31.43 -6.45 121.65
C LYS A 77 32.93 -6.27 121.92
N GLU A 78 33.61 -5.37 121.22
CA GLU A 78 35.01 -4.99 121.51
C GLU A 78 35.13 -4.22 122.84
N ASP A 79 34.23 -3.30 123.14
CA ASP A 79 34.26 -2.51 124.38
C ASP A 79 33.98 -3.37 125.64
N SER A 80 33.22 -4.45 125.51
CA SER A 80 32.93 -5.39 126.61
C SER A 80 34.14 -6.29 126.94
N LEU A 81 34.92 -6.70 125.94
CA LEU A 81 36.12 -7.54 126.12
C LEU A 81 37.31 -6.75 126.66
N ALA A 82 37.35 -5.42 126.43
CA ALA A 82 38.36 -4.53 127.01
C ALA A 82 38.18 -4.30 128.53
N GLN A 83 36.96 -4.40 129.07
CA GLN A 83 36.70 -4.27 130.52
C GLN A 83 37.07 -5.54 131.32
N GLU A 84 36.99 -6.72 130.73
CA GLU A 84 37.27 -7.99 131.40
C GLU A 84 38.78 -8.25 131.63
N VAL A 85 39.62 -7.72 130.73
CA VAL A 85 41.10 -7.80 130.83
C VAL A 85 41.68 -6.81 131.85
N SER A 86 40.92 -5.77 132.24
CA SER A 86 41.31 -4.82 133.30
C SER A 86 41.08 -5.37 134.72
N LEU A 87 40.13 -6.32 134.90
CA LEU A 87 39.78 -6.87 136.22
C LEU A 87 40.76 -7.96 136.68
N LEU A 88 41.29 -8.75 135.74
CA LEU A 88 42.23 -9.85 136.00
C LEU A 88 43.68 -9.41 136.26
N LYS A 89 44.02 -8.14 136.04
CA LYS A 89 45.33 -7.56 136.42
C LYS A 89 45.39 -7.08 137.87
N SER A 90 44.27 -6.80 138.53
CA SER A 90 44.24 -6.33 139.93
C SER A 90 44.22 -7.45 140.97
N GLN A 91 43.83 -8.68 140.62
CA GLN A 91 43.77 -9.83 141.54
C GLN A 91 45.12 -10.57 141.69
N LYS A 92 46.13 -10.21 140.90
CA LYS A 92 47.48 -10.80 140.93
C LYS A 92 48.42 -10.08 141.92
N GLU A 93 48.17 -8.80 142.24
CA GLU A 93 48.99 -8.01 143.17
C GLU A 93 48.65 -8.23 144.67
N ASP A 94 47.47 -8.79 144.99
CA ASP A 94 47.02 -8.99 146.37
C ASP A 94 47.43 -10.35 146.99
N LEU A 95 47.86 -11.33 146.19
CA LEU A 95 48.27 -12.66 146.69
C LEU A 95 49.79 -12.79 146.96
N GLU A 96 50.61 -11.83 146.52
CA GLU A 96 52.07 -11.87 146.71
C GLU A 96 52.55 -11.25 148.06
N LYS A 97 51.64 -10.75 148.91
CA LYS A 97 51.95 -10.09 150.19
C LYS A 97 51.62 -10.89 151.47
N GLN A 98 51.12 -12.12 151.40
CA GLN A 98 50.50 -12.77 152.57
C GLN A 98 51.08 -14.11 153.07
N VAL A 99 52.27 -14.56 152.66
CA VAL A 99 52.86 -15.82 153.23
C VAL A 99 54.34 -15.67 153.62
N LYS A 100 54.76 -14.46 154.00
CA LYS A 100 56.13 -14.17 154.46
C LYS A 100 56.18 -13.78 155.94
N ASN A 101 55.55 -14.52 156.85
CA ASN A 101 55.81 -14.49 158.30
C ASN A 101 54.98 -15.53 159.06
N SER A 102 55.62 -16.61 159.57
CA SER A 102 55.49 -17.06 160.97
C SER A 102 56.09 -18.46 161.17
N SER A 103 57.40 -18.50 161.36
CA SER A 103 58.07 -19.58 162.10
C SER A 103 58.30 -19.10 163.52
N HIS A 104 57.94 -19.92 164.51
CA HIS A 104 58.62 -20.16 165.80
C HIS A 104 57.65 -20.82 166.79
N THR A 105 57.96 -22.04 167.23
CA THR A 105 58.28 -22.34 168.64
C THR A 105 58.72 -23.81 168.76
N HIS A 106 59.62 -24.05 169.70
CA HIS A 106 60.50 -25.20 169.79
C HIS A 106 59.96 -26.32 170.71
N LYS A 107 60.37 -27.56 170.35
CA LYS A 107 60.76 -28.69 171.23
C LYS A 107 59.66 -29.46 171.97
N ALA A 108 59.14 -30.50 171.31
CA ALA A 108 58.75 -31.76 171.98
C ALA A 108 58.70 -33.04 171.10
N THR A 109 58.92 -33.04 169.78
CA THR A 109 58.67 -34.26 168.97
C THR A 109 59.84 -34.69 168.06
N SER A 110 60.95 -35.06 168.70
CA SER A 110 62.18 -35.58 168.07
C SER A 110 62.00 -36.93 167.33
N GLU A 111 60.82 -37.55 167.35
CA GLU A 111 60.51 -38.81 166.66
C GLU A 111 59.62 -38.65 165.41
N GLU A 112 58.92 -37.51 165.25
CA GLU A 112 58.18 -37.18 164.01
C GLU A 112 59.09 -36.70 162.88
N ILE A 113 60.28 -36.18 163.20
CA ILE A 113 61.25 -35.64 162.22
C ILE A 113 61.87 -36.74 161.35
N LYS A 114 61.90 -38.01 161.80
CA LYS A 114 62.37 -39.14 160.99
C LYS A 114 61.33 -39.59 159.95
N GLN A 115 60.04 -39.56 160.30
CA GLN A 115 58.96 -39.92 159.38
C GLN A 115 58.72 -38.80 158.34
N LEU A 116 58.85 -37.53 158.73
CA LEU A 116 58.70 -36.39 157.82
C LEU A 116 59.82 -36.26 156.78
N LYS A 117 61.05 -36.69 157.09
CA LYS A 117 62.14 -36.74 156.10
C LYS A 117 61.89 -37.76 155.00
N GLN A 118 61.34 -38.93 155.36
CA GLN A 118 61.02 -39.99 154.40
C GLN A 118 59.79 -39.62 153.54
N THR A 119 58.83 -38.87 154.08
CA THR A 119 57.74 -38.31 153.25
C THR A 119 58.22 -37.18 152.35
N ASN A 120 59.21 -36.38 152.78
CA ASN A 120 59.74 -35.29 151.95
C ASN A 120 60.58 -35.82 150.77
N GLU A 121 61.36 -36.88 150.97
CA GLU A 121 62.05 -37.57 149.85
C GLU A 121 61.04 -38.15 148.84
N ASN A 122 59.98 -38.81 149.33
CA ASN A 122 58.92 -39.33 148.44
C ASN A 122 58.13 -38.22 147.71
N LEU A 123 57.95 -37.05 148.33
CA LEU A 123 57.30 -35.90 147.69
C LEU A 123 58.23 -35.20 146.70
N GLU A 124 59.53 -35.12 146.96
CA GLU A 124 60.52 -34.61 146.01
C GLU A 124 60.66 -35.52 144.80
N GLU A 125 60.58 -36.84 144.98
CA GLU A 125 60.61 -37.81 143.88
C GLU A 125 59.35 -37.71 143.03
N LYS A 126 58.16 -37.60 143.65
CA LYS A 126 56.90 -37.31 142.93
C LYS A 126 56.91 -35.95 142.23
N LEU A 127 57.55 -34.94 142.80
CA LEU A 127 57.65 -33.62 142.19
C LEU A 127 58.63 -33.62 141.01
N LYS A 128 59.67 -34.46 141.03
CA LYS A 128 60.54 -34.72 139.87
C LYS A 128 59.82 -35.52 138.79
N GLU A 129 58.99 -36.49 139.16
CA GLU A 129 58.17 -37.28 138.24
C GLU A 129 57.13 -36.41 137.53
N VAL A 130 56.37 -35.60 138.28
CA VAL A 130 55.41 -34.63 137.71
C VAL A 130 56.09 -33.60 136.80
N LYS A 131 57.30 -33.14 137.14
CA LYS A 131 58.08 -32.25 136.25
C LYS A 131 58.53 -32.96 134.97
N ARG A 132 58.84 -34.25 135.03
CA ARG A 132 59.22 -35.05 133.87
C ARG A 132 58.03 -35.29 132.95
N ASP A 133 56.87 -35.59 133.53
CA ASP A 133 55.61 -35.75 132.79
C ASP A 133 55.13 -34.43 132.16
N ALA A 134 55.26 -33.31 132.87
CA ALA A 134 54.95 -31.99 132.33
C ALA A 134 55.85 -31.61 131.15
N LEU A 135 57.16 -31.93 131.23
CA LEU A 135 58.11 -31.72 130.13
C LEU A 135 57.82 -32.64 128.94
N GLN A 136 57.42 -33.89 129.19
CA GLN A 136 57.02 -34.83 128.14
C GLN A 136 55.76 -34.35 127.43
N GLN A 137 54.73 -33.95 128.17
CA GLN A 137 53.50 -33.37 127.60
C GLN A 137 53.76 -32.08 126.82
N GLN A 138 54.69 -31.24 127.30
CA GLN A 138 55.09 -30.04 126.56
C GLN A 138 55.76 -30.39 125.23
N ASN A 139 56.67 -31.37 125.21
CA ASN A 139 57.30 -31.84 123.98
C ASN A 139 56.30 -32.45 123.01
N ASP A 140 55.33 -33.23 123.50
CA ASP A 140 54.28 -33.84 122.69
C ASP A 140 53.35 -32.76 122.08
N LEU A 141 53.04 -31.70 122.84
CA LEU A 141 52.31 -30.54 122.34
C LEU A 141 53.11 -29.75 121.31
N GLU A 142 54.42 -29.57 121.50
CA GLU A 142 55.29 -28.90 120.52
C GLU A 142 55.38 -29.70 119.21
N GLN A 143 55.44 -31.03 119.28
CA GLN A 143 55.37 -31.90 118.11
C GLN A 143 54.01 -31.81 117.40
N GLN A 144 52.90 -31.78 118.15
CA GLN A 144 51.56 -31.60 117.57
C GLN A 144 51.42 -30.22 116.90
N ILE A 145 51.93 -29.16 117.51
CA ILE A 145 51.93 -27.81 116.92
C ILE A 145 52.77 -27.77 115.64
N ALA A 146 53.93 -28.44 115.61
CA ALA A 146 54.75 -28.54 114.41
C ALA A 146 54.04 -29.29 113.27
N LEU A 147 53.35 -30.39 113.59
CA LEU A 147 52.59 -31.16 112.61
C LEU A 147 51.41 -30.36 112.05
N LEU A 148 50.68 -29.64 112.90
CA LEU A 148 49.59 -28.77 112.49
C LEU A 148 50.09 -27.62 111.60
N LYS A 149 51.23 -27.01 111.92
CA LYS A 149 51.86 -26.00 111.06
C LYS A 149 52.23 -26.56 109.68
N GLN A 150 52.74 -27.78 109.62
CA GLN A 150 53.06 -28.45 108.36
C GLN A 150 51.80 -28.75 107.54
N GLN A 151 50.71 -29.18 108.18
CA GLN A 151 49.42 -29.41 107.52
C GLN A 151 48.83 -28.12 106.98
N VAL A 152 48.86 -27.03 107.76
CA VAL A 152 48.41 -25.70 107.33
C VAL A 152 49.20 -25.25 106.09
N ALA A 153 50.54 -25.31 106.14
CA ALA A 153 51.38 -24.93 105.00
C ALA A 153 51.12 -25.77 103.74
N PHE A 154 50.85 -27.08 103.89
CA PHE A 154 50.49 -27.93 102.77
C PHE A 154 49.14 -27.53 102.18
N THR A 155 48.12 -27.24 103.02
CA THR A 155 46.81 -26.80 102.54
C THR A 155 46.85 -25.43 101.88
N GLU A 156 47.66 -24.50 102.40
CA GLU A 156 47.86 -23.17 101.81
C GLU A 156 48.50 -23.27 100.42
N ASN A 157 49.56 -24.08 100.28
CA ASN A 157 50.19 -24.32 98.98
C ASN A 157 49.23 -24.99 97.98
N SER A 158 48.44 -25.96 98.44
CA SER A 158 47.43 -26.60 97.57
C SER A 158 46.36 -25.61 97.12
N LEU A 159 45.92 -24.71 98.01
CA LEU A 159 44.94 -23.66 97.69
C LEU A 159 45.50 -22.65 96.67
N GLU A 160 46.77 -22.29 96.78
CA GLU A 160 47.45 -21.40 95.84
C GLU A 160 47.60 -22.05 94.45
N ASP A 161 47.92 -23.35 94.39
CA ASP A 161 47.92 -24.14 93.15
C ASP A 161 46.53 -24.22 92.51
N PHE A 162 45.46 -24.33 93.31
CA PHE A 162 44.09 -24.28 92.78
C PHE A 162 43.74 -22.89 92.22
N LYS A 163 44.08 -21.81 92.93
CA LYS A 163 43.85 -20.43 92.45
C LYS A 163 44.58 -20.14 91.14
N THR A 164 45.82 -20.59 91.01
CA THR A 164 46.60 -20.39 89.77
C THR A 164 46.01 -21.18 88.60
N ARG A 165 45.57 -22.43 88.82
CA ARG A 165 44.85 -23.22 87.82
C ARG A 165 43.52 -22.59 87.42
N GLU A 166 42.76 -22.08 88.38
CA GLU A 166 41.48 -21.40 88.11
C GLU A 166 41.68 -20.12 87.29
N LYS A 167 42.70 -19.33 87.63
CA LYS A 167 43.07 -18.13 86.86
C LYS A 167 43.44 -18.47 85.42
N HIS A 168 44.22 -19.54 85.21
CA HIS A 168 44.63 -19.96 83.88
C HIS A 168 43.46 -20.49 83.03
N SER A 169 42.53 -21.24 83.66
CA SER A 169 41.29 -21.68 83.03
C SER A 169 40.40 -20.49 82.64
N ASN A 170 40.27 -19.48 83.49
CA ASN A 170 39.49 -18.27 83.21
C ASN A 170 40.09 -17.45 82.06
N GLU A 171 41.42 -17.30 82.01
CA GLU A 171 42.11 -16.66 80.89
C GLU A 171 41.87 -17.41 79.57
N LYS A 172 41.93 -18.75 79.59
CA LYS A 172 41.66 -19.59 78.42
C LYS A 172 40.22 -19.49 77.93
N ILE A 173 39.25 -19.44 78.84
CA ILE A 173 37.83 -19.20 78.50
C ILE A 173 37.66 -17.81 77.86
N LYS A 174 38.34 -16.79 78.38
CA LYS A 174 38.32 -15.43 77.80
C LYS A 174 38.87 -15.41 76.37
N GLN A 175 39.97 -16.13 76.14
CA GLN A 175 40.60 -16.25 74.83
C GLN A 175 39.66 -16.93 73.83
N LEU A 176 39.08 -18.08 74.20
CA LEU A 176 38.11 -18.81 73.37
C LEU A 176 36.86 -17.97 73.04
N LYS A 177 36.34 -17.21 74.00
CA LYS A 177 35.22 -16.28 73.76
C LYS A 177 35.59 -15.18 72.76
N SER A 178 36.81 -14.65 72.83
CA SER A 178 37.28 -13.63 71.88
C SER A 178 37.45 -14.19 70.46
N GLU A 179 37.98 -15.40 70.32
CA GLU A 179 38.15 -16.08 69.03
C GLU A 179 36.79 -16.42 68.39
N GLN A 180 35.85 -16.93 69.18
CA GLN A 180 34.48 -17.17 68.71
C GLN A 180 33.77 -15.88 68.29
N SER A 181 33.92 -14.79 69.06
CA SER A 181 33.33 -13.50 68.68
C SER A 181 33.90 -12.97 67.36
N ASN A 182 35.21 -13.09 67.14
CA ASN A 182 35.85 -12.67 65.90
C ASN A 182 35.43 -13.55 64.70
N SER A 183 35.27 -14.86 64.92
CA SER A 183 34.75 -15.78 63.92
C SER A 183 33.31 -15.43 63.51
N ILE A 184 32.43 -15.16 64.48
CA ILE A 184 31.04 -14.74 64.24
C ILE A 184 30.98 -13.41 63.47
N LYS A 185 31.83 -12.43 63.82
CA LYS A 185 31.90 -11.17 63.08
C LYS A 185 32.36 -11.37 61.63
N SER A 186 33.34 -12.24 61.41
CA SER A 186 33.81 -12.56 60.05
C SER A 186 32.74 -13.27 59.23
N THR A 187 31.97 -14.20 59.81
CA THR A 187 30.88 -14.86 59.09
C THR A 187 29.71 -13.92 58.82
N GLN A 188 29.35 -13.05 59.77
CA GLN A 188 28.34 -11.99 59.56
C GLN A 188 28.74 -11.06 58.42
N SER A 189 29.99 -10.57 58.40
CA SER A 189 30.50 -9.71 57.33
C SER A 189 30.42 -10.39 55.94
N LYS A 190 30.73 -11.69 55.85
CA LYS A 190 30.62 -12.43 54.59
C LYS A 190 29.17 -12.60 54.13
N HIS A 191 28.25 -12.81 55.06
CA HIS A 191 26.83 -12.92 54.74
C HIS A 191 26.22 -11.57 54.35
N GLU A 192 26.66 -10.46 54.96
CA GLU A 192 26.29 -9.12 54.52
C GLU A 192 26.81 -8.80 53.12
N GLU A 193 28.07 -9.15 52.81
CA GLU A 193 28.62 -8.99 51.45
C GLU A 193 27.84 -9.82 50.41
N GLN A 194 27.47 -11.05 50.76
CA GLN A 194 26.64 -11.90 49.90
C GLN A 194 25.23 -11.34 49.70
N LEU A 195 24.60 -10.85 50.77
CA LEU A 195 23.29 -10.19 50.70
C LEU A 195 23.36 -8.95 49.81
N ASN A 196 24.34 -8.08 50.00
CA ASN A 196 24.51 -6.88 49.18
C ASN A 196 24.74 -7.21 47.70
N SER A 197 25.52 -8.26 47.40
CA SER A 197 25.72 -8.77 46.04
C SER A 197 24.42 -9.27 45.41
N LEU A 198 23.63 -10.05 46.15
CA LEU A 198 22.35 -10.57 45.67
C LEU A 198 21.31 -9.45 45.49
N THR A 199 21.28 -8.47 46.40
CA THR A 199 20.41 -7.29 46.29
C THR A 199 20.77 -6.46 45.04
N ALA A 200 22.06 -6.22 44.79
CA ALA A 200 22.50 -5.50 43.60
C ALA A 200 22.19 -6.28 42.29
N GLN A 201 22.27 -7.61 42.31
CA GLN A 201 21.84 -8.43 41.17
C GLN A 201 20.34 -8.37 40.96
N LEU A 202 19.54 -8.39 42.03
CA LEU A 202 18.08 -8.29 41.97
C LEU A 202 17.65 -6.93 41.40
N GLU A 203 18.26 -5.83 41.86
CA GLU A 203 18.00 -4.47 41.35
C GLU A 203 18.33 -4.38 39.86
N LYS A 204 19.47 -4.96 39.44
CA LYS A 204 19.85 -5.02 38.03
C LYS A 204 18.85 -5.82 37.21
N THR A 205 18.40 -6.99 37.67
CA THR A 205 17.42 -7.79 36.93
C THR A 205 16.04 -7.11 36.89
N GLN A 206 15.65 -6.37 37.93
CA GLN A 206 14.44 -5.55 37.92
C GLN A 206 14.54 -4.41 36.90
N GLN A 207 15.70 -3.77 36.80
CA GLN A 207 15.91 -2.70 35.82
C GLN A 207 15.97 -3.22 34.38
N ASP A 208 16.59 -4.39 34.16
CA ASP A 208 16.59 -5.06 32.86
C ASP A 208 15.18 -5.52 32.46
N LEU A 209 14.37 -6.01 33.41
CA LEU A 209 12.96 -6.35 33.19
C LEU A 209 12.15 -5.12 32.76
N HIS A 210 12.30 -4.01 33.50
CA HIS A 210 11.61 -2.76 33.18
C HIS A 210 11.97 -2.22 31.79
N ASN A 211 13.25 -2.30 31.41
CA ASN A 211 13.70 -1.91 30.09
C ASN A 211 13.09 -2.81 28.99
N CYS A 212 13.01 -4.12 29.23
CA CYS A 212 12.35 -5.05 28.31
C CYS A 212 10.85 -4.78 28.17
N GLU A 213 10.15 -4.49 29.28
CA GLU A 213 8.73 -4.12 29.28
C GLU A 213 8.49 -2.84 28.50
N SER A 214 9.31 -1.81 28.71
CA SER A 214 9.23 -0.54 27.96
C SER A 214 9.50 -0.74 26.46
N GLN A 215 10.47 -1.56 26.10
CA GLN A 215 10.71 -1.91 24.68
C GLN A 215 9.56 -2.72 24.08
N LEU A 216 8.92 -3.59 24.85
CA LEU A 216 7.74 -4.34 24.40
C LEU A 216 6.58 -3.38 24.10
N GLU A 217 6.31 -2.44 25.02
CA GLU A 217 5.27 -1.42 24.87
C GLU A 217 5.53 -0.52 23.64
N GLU A 218 6.78 -0.10 23.40
CA GLU A 218 7.14 0.62 22.18
C GLU A 218 6.89 -0.19 20.91
N LYS A 219 7.18 -1.50 20.94
CA LYS A 219 6.96 -2.40 19.79
C LYS A 219 5.47 -2.67 19.54
N GLU A 220 4.68 -2.80 20.60
CA GLU A 220 3.22 -2.92 20.51
C GLU A 220 2.61 -1.66 19.90
N ASN A 221 3.03 -0.48 20.37
CA ASN A 221 2.59 0.80 19.80
C ASN A 221 2.96 0.95 18.31
N LEU A 222 4.17 0.54 17.94
CA LEU A 222 4.62 0.52 16.53
C LEU A 222 3.79 -0.45 15.69
N TYR A 223 3.49 -1.63 16.22
CA TYR A 223 2.64 -2.61 15.53
C TYR A 223 1.22 -2.06 15.32
N ASP A 224 0.64 -1.42 16.32
CA ASP A 224 -0.68 -0.81 16.23
C ASP A 224 -0.72 0.33 15.20
N GLN A 225 0.32 1.16 15.14
CA GLN A 225 0.47 2.17 14.10
C GLN A 225 0.58 1.56 12.70
N LEU A 226 1.46 0.57 12.50
CA LEU A 226 1.59 -0.13 11.22
C LEU A 226 0.29 -0.83 10.79
N SER A 227 -0.46 -1.37 11.75
CA SER A 227 -1.77 -1.99 11.52
C SER A 227 -2.82 -0.96 11.10
N ALA A 228 -2.81 0.23 11.71
CA ALA A 228 -3.67 1.34 11.32
C ALA A 228 -3.32 1.85 9.91
N ASP A 229 -2.04 2.08 9.62
CA ASP A 229 -1.55 2.52 8.31
C ASP A 229 -1.89 1.51 7.21
N PHE A 230 -1.77 0.21 7.50
CA PHE A 230 -2.14 -0.85 6.55
C PHE A 230 -3.64 -0.84 6.25
N LYS A 231 -4.50 -0.63 7.27
CA LYS A 231 -5.95 -0.49 7.07
C LYS A 231 -6.28 0.74 6.24
N GLU A 232 -5.61 1.86 6.50
CA GLU A 232 -5.81 3.10 5.73
C GLU A 232 -5.37 2.91 4.27
N LEU A 233 -4.24 2.25 4.03
CA LEU A 233 -3.77 1.93 2.68
C LEU A 233 -4.73 1.00 1.93
N GLN A 234 -5.31 -0.01 2.60
CA GLN A 234 -6.35 -0.85 2.00
C GLN A 234 -7.59 -0.04 1.64
N LEU A 235 -8.00 0.88 2.50
CA LEU A 235 -9.17 1.72 2.29
C LEU A 235 -8.93 2.72 1.14
N GLN A 236 -7.71 3.23 1.01
CA GLN A 236 -7.28 4.05 -0.12
C GLN A 236 -7.32 3.25 -1.43
N LYS A 237 -6.72 2.04 -1.47
CA LYS A 237 -6.79 1.19 -2.67
C LYS A 237 -8.21 0.84 -3.07
N PHE A 238 -9.10 0.62 -2.10
CA PHE A 238 -10.51 0.37 -2.37
C PHE A 238 -11.19 1.58 -3.01
N ARG A 239 -10.88 2.80 -2.55
CA ARG A 239 -11.38 4.05 -3.18
C ARG A 239 -10.84 4.22 -4.60
N GLU A 240 -9.54 4.04 -4.80
CA GLU A 240 -8.92 4.11 -6.13
C GLU A 240 -9.52 3.08 -7.10
N GLN A 241 -9.77 1.85 -6.63
CA GLN A 241 -10.43 0.82 -7.42
C GLN A 241 -11.87 1.21 -7.79
N SER A 242 -12.63 1.78 -6.85
CA SER A 242 -13.99 2.26 -7.10
C SER A 242 -14.02 3.42 -8.10
N GLU A 243 -13.07 4.35 -8.03
CA GLU A 243 -12.91 5.44 -9.00
C GLU A 243 -12.52 4.91 -10.39
N LEU A 244 -11.62 3.93 -10.46
CA LEU A 244 -11.28 3.25 -11.71
C LEU A 244 -12.46 2.48 -12.31
N GLU A 245 -13.31 1.86 -11.49
CA GLU A 245 -14.55 1.21 -11.94
C GLU A 245 -15.55 2.23 -12.50
N LEU A 246 -15.72 3.38 -11.85
CA LEU A 246 -16.59 4.46 -12.34
C LEU A 246 -16.08 5.07 -13.66
N THR A 247 -14.77 5.27 -13.78
CA THR A 247 -14.18 5.77 -15.03
C THR A 247 -14.27 4.75 -16.16
N LEU A 248 -14.07 3.45 -15.88
CA LEU A 248 -14.30 2.38 -16.86
C LEU A 248 -15.76 2.35 -17.33
N GLU A 249 -16.71 2.50 -16.42
CA GLU A 249 -18.13 2.51 -16.78
C GLU A 249 -18.50 3.74 -17.61
N SER A 250 -17.94 4.91 -17.29
CA SER A 250 -18.06 6.11 -18.11
C SER A 250 -17.47 5.92 -19.51
N LEU A 251 -16.28 5.34 -19.63
CA LEU A 251 -15.62 5.06 -20.91
C LEU A 251 -16.41 4.05 -21.73
N LYS A 252 -16.95 2.98 -21.11
CA LYS A 252 -17.84 2.02 -21.79
C LYS A 252 -19.10 2.70 -22.33
N LYS A 253 -19.69 3.62 -21.57
CA LYS A 253 -20.86 4.39 -22.00
C LYS A 253 -20.52 5.28 -23.19
N GLN A 254 -19.41 6.02 -23.13
CA GLN A 254 -18.94 6.85 -24.25
C GLN A 254 -18.65 6.01 -25.50
N LEU A 255 -18.06 4.83 -25.35
CA LEU A 255 -17.79 3.91 -26.45
C LEU A 255 -19.09 3.40 -27.08
N SER A 256 -20.08 3.05 -26.25
CA SER A 256 -21.42 2.67 -26.74
C SER A 256 -22.15 3.81 -27.45
N GLU A 257 -22.00 5.05 -26.98
CA GLU A 257 -22.56 6.23 -27.65
C GLU A 257 -21.87 6.47 -28.99
N LYS A 258 -20.54 6.34 -29.06
CA LYS A 258 -19.79 6.42 -30.32
C LYS A 258 -20.14 5.31 -31.29
N ASP A 259 -20.31 4.06 -30.83
CA ASP A 259 -20.77 2.96 -31.68
C ASP A 259 -22.16 3.22 -32.27
N LYS A 260 -23.07 3.85 -31.51
CA LYS A 260 -24.39 4.26 -32.02
C LYS A 260 -24.28 5.38 -33.06
N GLU A 261 -23.41 6.36 -32.80
CA GLU A 261 -23.16 7.47 -33.72
C GLU A 261 -22.56 6.96 -35.04
N HIS A 262 -21.58 6.07 -34.97
CA HIS A 262 -20.98 5.43 -36.16
C HIS A 262 -22.00 4.58 -36.93
N LYS A 263 -22.86 3.83 -36.23
CA LYS A 263 -23.95 3.10 -36.89
C LYS A 263 -24.93 4.02 -37.60
N SER A 264 -25.31 5.13 -36.97
CA SER A 264 -26.19 6.12 -37.60
C SER A 264 -25.56 6.76 -38.83
N GLN A 265 -24.24 7.06 -38.78
CA GLN A 265 -23.51 7.59 -39.94
C GLN A 265 -23.42 6.57 -41.07
N ILE A 266 -23.21 5.28 -40.75
CA ILE A 266 -23.22 4.21 -41.76
C ILE A 266 -24.60 4.10 -42.40
N GLU A 267 -25.68 4.12 -41.62
CA GLU A 267 -27.06 4.08 -42.13
C GLU A 267 -27.37 5.28 -43.04
N GLU A 268 -26.92 6.48 -42.67
CA GLU A 268 -27.09 7.70 -43.48
C GLU A 268 -26.32 7.61 -44.80
N ILE A 269 -25.06 7.14 -44.77
CA ILE A 269 -24.24 6.91 -45.98
C ILE A 269 -24.87 5.83 -46.88
N GLU A 270 -25.40 4.75 -46.29
CA GLU A 270 -26.11 3.70 -47.04
C GLU A 270 -27.37 4.25 -47.71
N GLU A 271 -28.13 5.10 -47.03
CA GLU A 271 -29.32 5.76 -47.58
C GLU A 271 -28.96 6.75 -48.69
N GLU A 272 -27.90 7.53 -48.54
CA GLU A 272 -27.37 8.41 -49.58
C GLU A 272 -26.91 7.63 -50.82
N HIS A 273 -26.19 6.52 -50.63
CA HIS A 273 -25.78 5.64 -51.73
C HIS A 273 -26.99 5.00 -52.41
N LEU A 274 -28.01 4.59 -51.66
CA LEU A 274 -29.25 4.04 -52.21
C LEU A 274 -29.97 5.09 -53.06
N ASN A 275 -30.07 6.32 -52.56
CA ASN A 275 -30.69 7.44 -53.26
C ASN A 275 -29.90 7.85 -54.52
N SER A 276 -28.57 7.89 -54.45
CA SER A 276 -27.70 8.15 -55.59
C SER A 276 -27.85 7.07 -56.66
N THR A 277 -27.87 5.80 -56.25
CA THR A 277 -28.08 4.65 -57.15
C THR A 277 -29.45 4.71 -57.81
N ALA A 278 -30.50 5.09 -57.07
CA ALA A 278 -31.84 5.28 -57.61
C ALA A 278 -31.89 6.41 -58.65
N ARG A 279 -31.21 7.53 -58.41
CA ARG A 279 -31.08 8.64 -59.37
C ARG A 279 -30.33 8.21 -60.64
N LEU A 280 -29.23 7.47 -60.49
CA LEU A 280 -28.48 6.93 -61.63
C LEU A 280 -29.31 5.97 -62.46
N ARG A 281 -30.08 5.07 -61.81
CA ARG A 281 -31.02 4.17 -62.51
C ARG A 281 -32.12 4.93 -63.24
N ALA A 282 -32.67 5.99 -62.63
CA ALA A 282 -33.68 6.82 -63.29
C ALA A 282 -33.11 7.54 -64.52
N ARG A 283 -31.89 8.08 -64.42
CA ARG A 283 -31.18 8.72 -65.54
C ARG A 283 -30.85 7.72 -66.65
N LEU A 284 -30.39 6.52 -66.29
CA LEU A 284 -30.14 5.42 -67.23
C LEU A 284 -31.42 5.07 -68.00
N ASN A 285 -32.54 4.87 -67.31
CA ASN A 285 -33.84 4.59 -67.93
C ASN A 285 -34.29 5.73 -68.86
N GLU A 286 -34.04 6.98 -68.50
CA GLU A 286 -34.37 8.12 -69.36
C GLU A 286 -33.49 8.16 -70.62
N THR A 287 -32.19 7.89 -70.48
CA THR A 287 -31.27 7.79 -71.63
C THR A 287 -31.61 6.62 -72.54
N GLU A 288 -31.99 5.46 -71.99
CA GLU A 288 -32.45 4.31 -72.75
C GLU A 288 -33.75 4.62 -73.52
N LYS A 289 -34.70 5.35 -72.90
CA LYS A 289 -35.91 5.82 -73.60
C LYS A 289 -35.58 6.76 -74.75
N LYS A 290 -34.67 7.71 -74.55
CA LYS A 290 -34.22 8.63 -75.61
C LYS A 290 -33.52 7.87 -76.74
N LEU A 291 -32.66 6.92 -76.40
CA LEU A 291 -32.00 6.06 -77.39
C LEU A 291 -33.02 5.27 -78.20
N ARG A 292 -33.98 4.60 -77.56
CA ARG A 292 -35.06 3.88 -78.24
C ARG A 292 -35.89 4.79 -79.15
N SER A 293 -36.24 5.99 -78.70
CA SER A 293 -36.97 6.94 -79.56
C SER A 293 -36.15 7.38 -80.77
N SER A 294 -34.83 7.52 -80.63
CA SER A 294 -33.93 7.83 -81.74
C SER A 294 -33.78 6.63 -82.70
N GLU A 295 -33.72 5.41 -82.17
CA GLU A 295 -33.71 4.19 -82.97
C GLU A 295 -35.00 4.01 -83.77
N ASP A 296 -36.16 4.31 -83.17
CA ASP A 296 -37.46 4.26 -83.84
C ASP A 296 -37.58 5.34 -84.92
N LEU A 297 -37.04 6.55 -84.69
CA LEU A 297 -36.95 7.59 -85.72
C LEU A 297 -36.06 7.15 -86.89
N LEU A 298 -34.87 6.63 -86.61
CA LEU A 298 -33.96 6.11 -87.64
C LEU A 298 -34.58 4.96 -88.43
N ARG A 299 -35.34 4.07 -87.77
CA ARG A 299 -36.09 3.01 -88.45
C ARG A 299 -37.17 3.56 -89.38
N ASN A 300 -37.87 4.59 -88.94
CA ASN A 300 -38.84 5.29 -89.80
C ASN A 300 -38.17 5.94 -90.99
N ASP A 301 -37.04 6.63 -90.80
CA ASP A 301 -36.30 7.26 -91.89
C ASP A 301 -35.78 6.23 -92.89
N ILE A 302 -35.28 5.09 -92.42
CA ILE A 302 -34.90 3.95 -93.28
C ILE A 302 -36.10 3.42 -94.06
N ALA A 303 -37.29 3.31 -93.43
CA ALA A 303 -38.50 2.84 -94.10
C ALA A 303 -38.99 3.83 -95.17
N VAL A 304 -38.96 5.14 -94.88
CA VAL A 304 -39.28 6.20 -95.85
C VAL A 304 -38.29 6.18 -97.01
N TRP A 305 -36.99 6.07 -96.73
CA TRP A 305 -35.96 6.01 -97.76
C TRP A 305 -36.10 4.76 -98.64
N ALA A 306 -36.46 3.61 -98.04
CA ALA A 306 -36.75 2.40 -98.80
C ALA A 306 -37.99 2.55 -99.69
N GLN A 307 -39.03 3.24 -99.22
CA GLN A 307 -40.22 3.54 -100.01
C GLN A 307 -39.90 4.48 -101.18
N ASP A 308 -39.18 5.57 -100.93
CA ASP A 308 -38.77 6.52 -101.97
C ASP A 308 -37.87 5.85 -103.02
N ASN A 309 -36.94 4.99 -102.58
CA ASN A 309 -36.10 4.21 -103.48
C ASN A 309 -36.93 3.23 -104.32
N ALA A 310 -37.95 2.58 -103.74
CA ALA A 310 -38.86 1.71 -104.49
C ALA A 310 -39.70 2.49 -105.53
N ILE A 311 -40.16 3.71 -105.19
CA ILE A 311 -40.86 4.59 -106.13
C ILE A 311 -39.93 5.00 -107.27
N LEU A 312 -38.66 5.32 -106.98
CA LEU A 312 -37.67 5.65 -107.99
C LEU A 312 -37.40 4.47 -108.93
N VAL A 313 -37.24 3.25 -108.39
CA VAL A 313 -37.08 2.03 -109.20
C VAL A 313 -38.28 1.79 -110.10
N GLN A 314 -39.51 1.88 -109.56
CA GLN A 314 -40.73 1.76 -110.38
C GLN A 314 -40.81 2.82 -111.48
N LYS A 315 -40.35 4.05 -111.20
CA LYS A 315 -40.32 5.12 -112.19
C LYS A 315 -39.28 4.86 -113.28
N ILE A 316 -38.13 4.28 -112.93
CA ILE A 316 -37.12 3.84 -113.89
C ILE A 316 -37.69 2.71 -114.76
N GLU A 317 -38.30 1.68 -114.16
CA GLU A 317 -38.94 0.57 -114.90
C GLU A 317 -40.02 1.07 -115.85
N PHE A 318 -40.85 2.03 -115.42
CA PHE A 318 -41.88 2.62 -116.28
C PHE A 318 -41.28 3.37 -117.47
N LEU A 319 -40.24 4.16 -117.25
CA LEU A 319 -39.54 4.88 -118.31
C LEU A 319 -38.81 3.93 -119.26
N GLU A 320 -38.21 2.85 -118.75
CA GLU A 320 -37.59 1.81 -119.57
C GLU A 320 -38.62 1.10 -120.45
N GLN A 321 -39.79 0.78 -119.91
CA GLN A 321 -40.89 0.18 -120.66
C GLN A 321 -41.46 1.13 -121.71
N GLU A 322 -41.59 2.42 -121.42
CA GLU A 322 -42.02 3.44 -122.38
C GLU A 322 -40.99 3.59 -123.52
N ILE A 323 -39.69 3.53 -123.22
CA ILE A 323 -38.62 3.51 -124.22
C ILE A 323 -38.71 2.25 -125.10
N GLU A 324 -38.98 1.09 -124.50
CA GLU A 324 -39.07 -0.18 -125.23
C GLU A 324 -40.30 -0.23 -126.14
N ASP A 325 -41.45 0.27 -125.67
CA ASP A 325 -42.67 0.43 -126.48
C ASP A 325 -42.45 1.39 -127.66
N LEU A 326 -41.71 2.49 -127.44
CA LEU A 326 -41.35 3.42 -128.50
C LEU A 326 -40.40 2.78 -129.52
N LYS A 327 -39.44 1.96 -129.08
CA LYS A 327 -38.58 1.19 -130.00
C LYS A 327 -39.39 0.18 -130.81
N TYR A 328 -40.33 -0.52 -130.18
CA TYR A 328 -41.20 -1.48 -130.86
C TYR A 328 -42.06 -0.80 -131.93
N ARG A 329 -42.70 0.34 -131.60
CA ARG A 329 -43.46 1.13 -132.59
C ARG A 329 -42.59 1.58 -133.75
N ARG A 330 -41.37 2.06 -133.48
CA ARG A 330 -40.44 2.50 -134.53
C ARG A 330 -39.97 1.35 -135.42
N ALA A 331 -39.79 0.16 -134.85
CA ALA A 331 -39.44 -1.05 -135.60
C ALA A 331 -40.60 -1.54 -136.47
N GLU A 332 -41.84 -1.47 -135.97
CA GLU A 332 -43.05 -1.82 -136.70
C GLU A 332 -43.32 -0.84 -137.85
N GLU A 333 -43.17 0.47 -137.60
CA GLU A 333 -43.21 1.52 -138.63
C GLU A 333 -42.15 1.27 -139.70
N LYS A 334 -40.90 0.95 -139.30
CA LYS A 334 -39.83 0.61 -140.25
C LYS A 334 -40.18 -0.63 -141.09
N ARG A 335 -40.80 -1.65 -140.50
CA ARG A 335 -41.29 -2.84 -141.21
C ARG A 335 -42.41 -2.53 -142.19
N GLN A 336 -43.32 -1.62 -141.83
CA GLN A 336 -44.38 -1.14 -142.71
C GLN A 336 -43.83 -0.29 -143.85
N TYR A 337 -42.82 0.54 -143.60
CA TYR A 337 -42.10 1.30 -144.63
C TYR A 337 -41.29 0.41 -145.58
N GLU A 338 -40.61 -0.62 -145.06
CA GLU A 338 -39.90 -1.61 -145.88
C GLU A 338 -40.89 -2.48 -146.69
N SER A 339 -42.04 -2.85 -146.11
CA SER A 339 -43.12 -3.57 -146.81
C SER A 339 -43.79 -2.72 -147.90
N THR A 340 -43.99 -1.42 -147.67
CA THR A 340 -44.58 -0.51 -148.66
C THR A 340 -43.59 -0.21 -149.79
N ILE A 341 -42.29 -0.08 -149.50
CA ILE A 341 -41.24 0.02 -150.52
C ILE A 341 -41.15 -1.27 -151.35
N ALA A 342 -41.23 -2.45 -150.71
CA ALA A 342 -41.24 -3.74 -151.44
C ALA A 342 -42.49 -3.94 -152.32
N THR A 343 -43.65 -3.39 -151.93
CA THR A 343 -44.85 -3.37 -152.80
C THR A 343 -44.78 -2.31 -153.91
N LEU A 344 -44.06 -1.20 -153.68
CA LEU A 344 -43.86 -0.13 -154.67
C LEU A 344 -42.74 -0.45 -155.68
N GLU A 345 -41.78 -1.31 -155.34
CA GLU A 345 -40.76 -1.83 -156.26
C GLU A 345 -41.31 -2.93 -157.18
N ASN A 346 -42.33 -3.68 -156.77
CA ASN A 346 -42.98 -4.73 -157.58
C ASN A 346 -44.12 -4.23 -158.50
N LEU A 347 -44.46 -2.93 -158.49
CA LEU A 347 -45.51 -2.32 -159.34
C LEU A 347 -44.98 -1.24 -160.32
N LYS A 348 -43.67 -1.22 -160.61
CA LYS A 348 -43.09 -0.38 -161.67
C LYS A 348 -42.86 -1.18 -162.96
N SER A 349 -43.94 -1.61 -163.59
CA SER A 349 -43.98 -1.80 -165.04
C SER A 349 -45.38 -1.48 -165.55
N SER A 350 -45.48 -0.47 -166.43
CA SER A 350 -46.68 -0.10 -167.20
C SER A 350 -47.98 0.19 -166.42
N ASN A 351 -48.36 1.47 -166.26
CA ASN A 351 -49.68 1.98 -166.67
C ASN A 351 -49.93 3.43 -166.23
N SER A 352 -50.59 4.16 -167.14
CA SER A 352 -50.93 5.59 -167.09
C SER A 352 -52.14 5.94 -166.21
N ASP A 353 -52.52 5.08 -165.26
CA ASP A 353 -53.51 5.39 -164.22
C ASP A 353 -52.84 5.72 -162.86
N ALA A 354 -51.52 5.56 -162.78
CA ALA A 354 -50.71 5.98 -161.64
C ALA A 354 -50.51 7.50 -161.55
N GLU A 355 -50.94 8.28 -162.54
CA GLU A 355 -50.72 9.73 -162.59
C GLU A 355 -51.93 10.53 -162.05
N GLU A 356 -53.14 9.97 -162.15
CA GLU A 356 -54.38 10.59 -161.65
C GLU A 356 -54.67 10.21 -160.19
N GLN A 357 -54.31 8.99 -159.76
CA GLN A 357 -54.29 8.62 -158.34
C GLN A 357 -53.16 9.34 -157.57
N LEU A 358 -52.03 9.62 -158.22
CA LEU A 358 -50.95 10.46 -157.67
C LEU A 358 -51.38 11.94 -157.57
N GLN A 359 -52.33 12.41 -158.38
CA GLN A 359 -52.91 13.75 -158.27
C GLN A 359 -53.86 13.88 -157.07
N LYS A 360 -54.70 12.87 -156.81
CA LYS A 360 -55.52 12.81 -155.59
C LYS A 360 -54.68 12.60 -154.32
N PHE A 361 -53.65 11.76 -154.39
CA PHE A 361 -52.68 11.61 -153.31
C PHE A 361 -51.87 12.89 -153.09
N LYS A 362 -51.62 13.69 -154.14
CA LYS A 362 -51.00 15.02 -154.02
C LYS A 362 -51.95 16.05 -153.40
N THR A 363 -53.25 16.01 -153.67
CA THR A 363 -54.21 16.94 -153.03
C THR A 363 -54.47 16.57 -151.58
N GLU A 364 -54.64 15.29 -151.26
CA GLU A 364 -54.76 14.83 -149.87
C GLU A 364 -53.45 15.03 -149.10
N HIS A 365 -52.28 14.72 -149.68
CA HIS A 365 -51.01 15.15 -149.09
C HIS A 365 -50.88 16.65 -149.03
N SER A 366 -51.44 17.46 -149.94
CA SER A 366 -51.35 18.91 -149.83
C SER A 366 -52.19 19.46 -148.68
N GLU A 367 -53.36 18.85 -148.41
CA GLU A 367 -54.23 19.20 -147.29
C GLU A 367 -53.68 18.66 -145.96
N GLU A 368 -53.10 17.47 -145.96
CA GLU A 368 -52.39 16.88 -144.82
C GLU A 368 -51.09 17.62 -144.53
N ILE A 369 -50.33 18.03 -145.55
CA ILE A 369 -49.21 18.97 -145.42
C ILE A 369 -49.72 20.33 -144.96
N SER A 370 -50.91 20.78 -145.33
CA SER A 370 -51.48 22.05 -144.83
C SER A 370 -51.90 21.94 -143.36
N ARG A 371 -52.50 20.81 -142.93
CA ARG A 371 -52.83 20.55 -141.52
C ARG A 371 -51.60 20.35 -140.67
N ILE A 372 -50.65 19.54 -141.13
CA ILE A 372 -49.34 19.38 -140.50
C ILE A 372 -48.62 20.73 -140.47
N LYS A 373 -48.67 21.55 -141.54
CA LYS A 373 -48.12 22.92 -141.50
C LYS A 373 -48.85 23.79 -140.49
N GLN A 374 -50.17 23.69 -140.36
CA GLN A 374 -50.95 24.50 -139.42
C GLN A 374 -50.72 24.06 -137.96
N GLU A 375 -50.58 22.76 -137.69
CA GLU A 375 -50.15 22.19 -136.42
C GLU A 375 -48.69 22.51 -136.12
N PHE A 376 -47.83 22.48 -137.14
CA PHE A 376 -46.44 22.91 -137.03
C PHE A 376 -46.36 24.43 -136.83
N GLU A 377 -47.25 25.24 -137.40
CA GLU A 377 -47.34 26.69 -137.16
C GLU A 377 -47.88 26.99 -135.76
N SER A 378 -48.81 26.17 -135.26
CA SER A 378 -49.35 26.21 -133.90
C SER A 378 -48.29 25.81 -132.86
N GLN A 379 -47.62 24.69 -133.08
CA GLN A 379 -46.49 24.24 -132.27
C GLN A 379 -45.31 25.19 -132.39
N LYS A 380 -45.04 25.75 -133.57
CA LYS A 380 -44.05 26.83 -133.77
C LYS A 380 -44.48 28.11 -133.10
N LYS A 381 -45.76 28.43 -132.96
CA LYS A 381 -46.25 29.55 -132.13
C LYS A 381 -46.13 29.28 -130.64
N GLN A 382 -46.42 28.08 -130.17
CA GLN A 382 -46.23 27.69 -128.78
C GLN A 382 -44.75 27.58 -128.41
N LEU A 383 -43.94 27.02 -129.30
CA LEU A 383 -42.49 26.99 -129.18
C LEU A 383 -41.91 28.39 -129.36
N ASN A 384 -42.44 29.25 -130.24
CA ASN A 384 -42.00 30.65 -130.33
C ASN A 384 -42.43 31.45 -129.11
N SER A 385 -43.60 31.20 -128.51
CA SER A 385 -44.02 31.82 -127.25
C SER A 385 -43.18 31.30 -126.08
N ARG A 386 -42.79 30.02 -126.09
CA ARG A 386 -41.88 29.44 -125.11
C ARG A 386 -40.44 29.89 -125.35
N ILE A 387 -40.03 30.09 -126.60
CA ILE A 387 -38.77 30.70 -127.00
C ILE A 387 -38.81 32.18 -126.69
N GLU A 388 -39.93 32.89 -126.77
CA GLU A 388 -40.07 34.29 -126.37
C GLU A 388 -40.03 34.40 -124.84
N GLU A 389 -40.70 33.52 -124.08
CA GLU A 389 -40.55 33.44 -122.62
C GLU A 389 -39.13 33.04 -122.22
N LEU A 390 -38.50 32.11 -122.95
CA LEU A 390 -37.12 31.72 -122.71
C LEU A 390 -36.14 32.76 -123.23
N LEU A 391 -36.47 33.57 -124.23
CA LEU A 391 -35.68 34.70 -124.74
C LEU A 391 -35.91 35.94 -123.90
N GLU A 392 -37.05 36.06 -123.22
CA GLU A 392 -37.37 37.10 -122.25
C GLU A 392 -36.72 36.75 -120.92
N ASN A 393 -36.78 35.50 -120.47
CA ASN A 393 -35.98 35.00 -119.36
C ASN A 393 -34.48 34.95 -119.70
N HIS A 394 -34.09 34.61 -120.92
CA HIS A 394 -32.71 34.69 -121.38
C HIS A 394 -32.31 36.13 -121.65
N SER A 395 -33.22 37.06 -121.97
CA SER A 395 -32.99 38.51 -122.03
C SER A 395 -32.90 39.09 -120.63
N GLU A 396 -33.65 38.60 -119.65
CA GLU A 396 -33.58 38.99 -118.25
C GLU A 396 -32.35 38.40 -117.57
N ILE A 397 -31.98 37.17 -117.90
CA ILE A 397 -30.75 36.53 -117.46
C ILE A 397 -29.56 37.04 -118.28
N GLU A 398 -29.70 37.41 -119.55
CA GLU A 398 -28.68 38.12 -120.33
C GLU A 398 -28.59 39.57 -119.93
N THR A 399 -29.63 40.23 -119.43
CA THR A 399 -29.53 41.59 -118.89
C THR A 399 -29.03 41.53 -117.47
N LYS A 400 -29.32 40.50 -116.66
CA LYS A 400 -28.67 40.26 -115.37
C LYS A 400 -27.21 39.81 -115.53
N LEU A 401 -26.90 38.90 -116.47
CA LEU A 401 -25.54 38.51 -116.86
C LEU A 401 -24.86 39.57 -117.72
N LYS A 402 -25.55 40.45 -118.45
CA LYS A 402 -24.94 41.65 -119.06
C LYS A 402 -24.81 42.72 -118.01
N ILE A 403 -25.61 42.81 -116.96
CA ILE A 403 -25.34 43.75 -115.86
C ILE A 403 -24.16 43.21 -115.07
N GLU A 404 -24.15 41.94 -114.65
CA GLU A 404 -23.01 41.32 -113.97
C GLU A 404 -21.76 41.14 -114.85
N ARG A 405 -21.89 40.78 -116.14
CA ARG A 405 -20.75 40.78 -117.07
C ARG A 405 -20.39 42.18 -117.50
N ASN A 406 -21.28 43.17 -117.56
CA ASN A 406 -20.88 44.55 -117.86
C ASN A 406 -20.33 45.23 -116.60
N ASP A 407 -20.67 44.77 -115.39
CA ASP A 407 -20.06 45.19 -114.14
C ASP A 407 -18.68 44.53 -114.01
N TRP A 408 -18.55 43.22 -114.21
CA TRP A 408 -17.25 42.54 -114.28
C TRP A 408 -16.41 42.91 -115.51
N ARG A 409 -17.04 43.25 -116.65
CA ARG A 409 -16.34 43.77 -117.84
C ARG A 409 -16.00 45.23 -117.64
N LEU A 410 -16.80 46.08 -117.00
CA LEU A 410 -16.39 47.45 -116.64
C LEU A 410 -15.28 47.42 -115.59
N GLU A 411 -15.29 46.47 -114.65
CA GLU A 411 -14.21 46.28 -113.68
C GLU A 411 -12.94 45.79 -114.37
N LYS A 412 -13.03 44.72 -115.17
CA LYS A 412 -11.90 44.12 -115.89
C LYS A 412 -11.40 45.00 -117.04
N GLN A 413 -12.27 45.75 -117.71
CA GLN A 413 -11.92 46.74 -118.73
C GLN A 413 -11.29 47.97 -118.09
N LYS A 414 -11.68 48.41 -116.88
CA LYS A 414 -10.92 49.43 -116.15
C LYS A 414 -9.54 48.96 -115.71
N TYR A 415 -9.38 47.71 -115.27
CA TYR A 415 -8.05 47.17 -114.93
C TYR A 415 -7.20 46.82 -116.17
N HIS A 416 -7.82 46.48 -117.31
CA HIS A 416 -7.11 46.22 -118.57
C HIS A 416 -6.80 47.50 -119.35
N GLU A 417 -7.69 48.49 -119.40
CA GLU A 417 -7.42 49.83 -119.98
C GLU A 417 -6.41 50.60 -119.13
N ARG A 418 -6.36 50.40 -117.80
CA ARG A 418 -5.32 51.01 -116.94
C ARG A 418 -3.93 50.36 -117.10
N ILE A 419 -3.86 49.10 -117.52
CA ILE A 419 -2.60 48.38 -117.79
C ILE A 419 -2.18 48.57 -119.27
N GLU A 420 -3.13 48.70 -120.20
CA GLU A 420 -2.89 48.92 -121.64
C GLU A 420 -2.62 50.40 -121.97
N GLU A 421 -3.14 51.38 -121.21
CA GLU A 421 -2.77 52.82 -121.32
C GLU A 421 -1.37 53.13 -120.76
N LEU A 422 -0.76 52.25 -119.95
CA LEU A 422 0.62 52.40 -119.47
C LEU A 422 1.66 51.71 -120.38
N GLU A 423 1.26 50.84 -121.30
CA GLU A 423 2.17 50.10 -122.20
C GLU A 423 2.03 50.44 -123.71
N LYS A 424 0.99 51.19 -124.16
CA LYS A 424 0.78 51.56 -125.59
C LYS A 424 0.70 53.07 -125.90
N TYR A 425 1.61 53.88 -125.34
CA TYR A 425 1.94 55.24 -125.84
C TYR A 425 3.46 55.43 -126.08
N LYS A 426 4.12 54.37 -126.58
CA LYS A 426 5.24 54.46 -127.53
C LYS A 426 4.88 53.57 -128.73
N GLU A 427 4.78 54.20 -129.91
CA GLU A 427 4.47 53.64 -131.25
C GLU A 427 2.99 53.26 -131.49
N ASN A 428 2.29 53.65 -132.57
CA ASN A 428 2.56 54.48 -133.75
C ASN A 428 1.20 54.74 -134.44
N GLN A 429 0.93 55.96 -134.90
CA GLN A 429 0.01 56.19 -136.04
C GLN A 429 0.65 57.19 -137.00
N SER A 430 0.93 56.73 -138.23
CA SER A 430 1.24 57.60 -139.37
C SER A 430 0.51 57.08 -140.60
N SER A 431 -0.43 57.90 -141.05
CA SER A 431 -0.70 58.30 -142.45
C SER A 431 -1.11 57.25 -143.50
N LYS A 432 -2.20 57.54 -144.23
CA LYS A 432 -2.45 57.43 -145.69
C LYS A 432 -3.84 58.07 -145.94
N GLU A 433 -4.16 58.89 -146.94
CA GLU A 433 -3.58 59.28 -148.24
C GLU A 433 -4.39 60.49 -148.80
N PRO A 434 -3.86 61.37 -149.68
CA PRO A 434 -4.62 62.50 -150.27
C PRO A 434 -4.81 62.46 -151.82
N ARG A 435 -5.98 62.99 -152.23
CA ARG A 435 -6.45 63.74 -153.45
C ARG A 435 -5.77 63.62 -154.85
N GLU A 436 -6.64 63.67 -155.88
CA GLU A 436 -6.39 63.68 -157.34
C GLU A 436 -6.20 65.08 -158.01
N ASP A 437 -5.49 65.04 -159.16
CA ASP A 437 -5.70 65.73 -160.47
C ASP A 437 -4.75 66.88 -160.94
N PRO A 438 -4.24 66.82 -162.20
CA PRO A 438 -3.81 68.01 -162.96
C PRO A 438 -4.04 67.99 -164.50
N ARG A 439 -4.32 69.16 -165.13
CA ARG A 439 -3.54 69.79 -166.25
C ARG A 439 -4.25 70.99 -166.93
N VAL A 440 -3.45 72.00 -167.29
CA VAL A 440 -3.82 73.36 -167.80
C VAL A 440 -3.31 73.59 -169.24
N LYS A 441 -4.05 74.34 -170.09
CA LYS A 441 -3.52 75.28 -171.14
C LYS A 441 -4.53 76.38 -171.60
N ARG A 442 -4.02 77.63 -171.74
CA ARG A 442 -4.44 78.81 -172.59
C ARG A 442 -5.37 79.89 -171.94
N VAL A 443 -4.87 81.01 -171.36
CA VAL A 443 -4.32 82.29 -171.96
C VAL A 443 -5.42 83.35 -172.22
N PRO A 444 -5.27 84.66 -171.91
CA PRO A 444 -4.93 85.40 -170.68
C PRO A 444 -5.94 86.57 -170.50
N VAL A 445 -7.20 86.26 -170.17
CA VAL A 445 -8.25 87.26 -169.82
C VAL A 445 -8.95 86.90 -168.50
N LEU A 446 -8.80 85.65 -168.03
CA LEU A 446 -9.32 85.13 -166.75
C LEU A 446 -8.43 85.45 -165.53
N GLU A 447 -7.26 86.06 -165.73
CA GLU A 447 -6.27 86.32 -164.68
C GLU A 447 -6.72 87.43 -163.69
N ARG A 448 -7.69 88.29 -164.04
CA ARG A 448 -8.25 89.27 -163.09
C ARG A 448 -9.43 88.76 -162.24
N GLU A 449 -10.12 87.69 -162.64
CA GLU A 449 -11.22 87.12 -161.85
C GLU A 449 -10.74 86.04 -160.86
N ILE A 450 -9.59 85.41 -161.12
CA ILE A 450 -8.99 84.40 -160.21
C ILE A 450 -8.37 85.03 -158.96
N GLU A 451 -7.84 86.26 -159.04
CA GLU A 451 -7.25 86.95 -157.89
C GLU A 451 -8.30 87.18 -156.79
N ASN A 452 -9.50 87.62 -157.17
CA ASN A 452 -10.61 87.88 -156.23
C ASN A 452 -11.18 86.58 -155.62
N LEU A 453 -11.22 85.47 -156.36
CA LEU A 453 -11.68 84.18 -155.82
C LEU A 453 -10.67 83.54 -154.86
N LYS A 454 -9.36 83.75 -155.07
CA LYS A 454 -8.32 83.24 -154.16
C LYS A 454 -8.38 83.88 -152.79
N GLU A 455 -8.72 85.17 -152.71
CA GLU A 455 -8.78 85.90 -151.45
C GLU A 455 -9.98 85.43 -150.62
N SER A 456 -11.14 85.23 -151.24
CA SER A 456 -12.34 84.66 -150.59
C SER A 456 -12.12 83.23 -150.07
N HIS A 457 -11.47 82.36 -150.84
CA HIS A 457 -11.18 80.99 -150.38
C HIS A 457 -10.17 80.95 -149.24
N LYS A 458 -9.28 81.94 -149.13
CA LYS A 458 -8.29 82.01 -148.05
C LYS A 458 -8.95 82.36 -146.72
N GLU A 459 -9.94 83.26 -146.73
CA GLU A 459 -10.74 83.60 -145.54
C GLU A 459 -11.60 82.43 -145.06
N GLU A 460 -12.24 81.67 -145.97
CA GLU A 460 -13.01 80.47 -145.59
C GLU A 460 -12.13 79.38 -144.95
N VAL A 461 -10.93 79.15 -145.48
CA VAL A 461 -10.00 78.17 -144.91
C VAL A 461 -9.53 78.59 -143.52
N GLU A 462 -9.30 79.88 -143.28
CA GLU A 462 -8.85 80.37 -141.98
C GLU A 462 -9.97 80.32 -140.93
N ASN A 463 -11.20 80.67 -141.30
CA ASN A 463 -12.36 80.50 -140.42
C ASN A 463 -12.61 79.03 -140.05
N MET A 464 -12.42 78.10 -140.99
CA MET A 464 -12.53 76.66 -140.72
C MET A 464 -11.44 76.17 -139.76
N LYS A 465 -10.20 76.68 -139.85
CA LYS A 465 -9.13 76.35 -138.90
C LYS A 465 -9.46 76.81 -137.48
N VAL A 466 -9.93 78.04 -137.32
CA VAL A 466 -10.29 78.58 -136.00
C VAL A 466 -11.40 77.74 -135.35
N GLN A 467 -12.42 77.33 -136.13
CA GLN A 467 -13.45 76.44 -135.62
C GLN A 467 -12.92 75.06 -135.23
N HIS A 468 -11.97 74.51 -135.99
CA HIS A 468 -11.31 73.25 -135.64
C HIS A 468 -10.43 73.38 -134.38
N GLU A 469 -9.74 74.50 -134.19
CA GLU A 469 -8.96 74.79 -132.98
C GLU A 469 -9.85 74.95 -131.75
N GLU A 470 -10.98 75.66 -131.86
CA GLU A 470 -11.95 75.78 -130.77
C GLU A 470 -12.58 74.43 -130.41
N ALA A 471 -12.92 73.61 -131.40
CA ALA A 471 -13.43 72.26 -131.18
C ALA A 471 -12.36 71.37 -130.50
N PHE A 472 -11.10 71.49 -130.91
CA PHE A 472 -9.98 70.78 -130.30
C PHE A 472 -9.76 71.20 -128.84
N MET A 473 -9.82 72.50 -128.53
CA MET A 473 -9.66 73.01 -127.16
C MET A 473 -10.80 72.55 -126.24
N LYS A 474 -12.05 72.59 -126.72
CA LYS A 474 -13.20 72.05 -125.97
C LYS A 474 -13.04 70.55 -125.71
N LEU A 475 -12.61 69.79 -126.70
CA LEU A 475 -12.38 68.36 -126.57
C LEU A 475 -11.22 68.06 -125.58
N LYS A 476 -10.13 68.82 -125.64
CA LYS A 476 -9.02 68.70 -124.70
C LYS A 476 -9.45 68.97 -123.25
N THR A 477 -10.21 70.05 -123.04
CA THR A 477 -10.73 70.41 -121.71
C THR A 477 -11.67 69.32 -121.17
N PHE A 478 -12.50 68.74 -122.04
CA PHE A 478 -13.36 67.61 -121.70
C PHE A 478 -12.55 66.36 -121.31
N TYR A 479 -11.51 66.01 -122.09
CA TYR A 479 -10.60 64.91 -121.75
C TYR A 479 -9.86 65.13 -120.43
N GLU A 480 -9.41 66.36 -120.14
CA GLU A 480 -8.73 66.69 -118.87
C GLU A 480 -9.67 66.55 -117.67
N GLN A 481 -10.90 67.06 -117.77
CA GLN A 481 -11.91 66.89 -116.73
C GLN A 481 -12.32 65.43 -116.54
N GLU A 482 -12.42 64.66 -117.62
CA GLU A 482 -12.77 63.25 -117.57
C GLU A 482 -11.64 62.41 -116.96
N LYS A 483 -10.38 62.72 -117.32
CA LYS A 483 -9.18 62.15 -116.70
C LYS A 483 -9.15 62.41 -115.19
N GLU A 484 -9.36 63.65 -114.75
CA GLU A 484 -9.36 64.00 -113.31
C GLU A 484 -10.48 63.25 -112.55
N ARG A 485 -11.67 63.11 -113.15
CA ARG A 485 -12.78 62.32 -112.58
C ARG A 485 -12.47 60.82 -112.52
N PHE A 486 -11.77 60.27 -113.51
CA PHE A 486 -11.35 58.87 -113.51
C PHE A 486 -10.27 58.62 -112.47
N GLU A 487 -9.25 59.49 -112.39
CA GLU A 487 -8.19 59.42 -111.37
C GLU A 487 -8.76 59.53 -109.95
N ALA A 488 -9.71 60.45 -109.72
CA ALA A 488 -10.38 60.56 -108.42
C ALA A 488 -11.25 59.32 -108.09
N ARG A 489 -11.85 58.66 -109.07
CA ARG A 489 -12.60 57.40 -108.87
C ARG A 489 -11.67 56.24 -108.51
N VAL A 490 -10.59 56.07 -109.27
CA VAL A 490 -9.58 55.03 -109.01
C VAL A 490 -8.94 55.24 -107.63
N LEU A 491 -8.65 56.49 -107.23
CA LEU A 491 -8.11 56.77 -105.91
C LEU A 491 -9.11 56.42 -104.79
N LYS A 492 -10.40 56.74 -104.95
CA LYS A 492 -11.43 56.36 -103.98
C LYS A 492 -11.64 54.84 -103.90
N GLU A 493 -11.58 54.15 -105.02
CA GLU A 493 -11.72 52.68 -105.09
C GLU A 493 -10.52 51.97 -104.46
N LYS A 494 -9.30 52.47 -104.74
CA LYS A 494 -8.08 52.05 -104.06
C LYS A 494 -8.16 52.28 -102.56
N GLN A 495 -8.60 53.47 -102.11
CA GLN A 495 -8.79 53.77 -100.69
C GLN A 495 -9.84 52.86 -100.03
N ARG A 496 -10.91 52.48 -100.74
CA ARG A 496 -11.90 51.52 -100.24
C ARG A 496 -11.34 50.11 -100.14
N ALA A 497 -10.59 49.65 -101.14
CA ALA A 497 -9.94 48.34 -101.12
C ALA A 497 -8.87 48.25 -100.02
N GLU A 498 -8.06 49.30 -99.86
CA GLU A 498 -7.09 49.43 -98.76
C GLU A 498 -7.80 49.40 -97.40
N LYS A 499 -8.85 50.19 -97.22
CA LYS A 499 -9.65 50.19 -95.98
C LYS A 499 -10.29 48.84 -95.68
N ASN A 500 -10.80 48.13 -96.70
CA ASN A 500 -11.36 46.80 -96.49
C ASN A 500 -10.28 45.76 -96.15
N SER A 501 -9.10 45.85 -96.79
CA SER A 501 -7.96 44.99 -96.44
C SER A 501 -7.45 45.28 -95.02
N GLU A 502 -7.47 46.54 -94.60
CA GLU A 502 -7.10 46.98 -93.25
C GLU A 502 -8.10 46.46 -92.22
N ILE A 503 -9.41 46.55 -92.47
CA ILE A 503 -10.45 45.98 -91.60
C ILE A 503 -10.28 44.46 -91.46
N VAL A 504 -10.05 43.74 -92.56
CA VAL A 504 -9.86 42.28 -92.50
C VAL A 504 -8.57 41.93 -91.75
N ALA A 505 -7.50 42.70 -91.92
CA ALA A 505 -6.26 42.53 -91.14
C ALA A 505 -6.50 42.80 -89.65
N GLU A 506 -7.23 43.87 -89.30
CA GLU A 506 -7.63 44.18 -87.92
C GLU A 506 -8.47 43.06 -87.30
N GLU A 507 -9.43 42.47 -88.04
CA GLU A 507 -10.24 41.35 -87.57
C GLU A 507 -9.39 40.08 -87.30
N TYR A 508 -8.42 39.77 -88.16
CA TYR A 508 -7.51 38.65 -87.93
C TYR A 508 -6.56 38.92 -86.75
N GLU A 509 -6.04 40.14 -86.62
CA GLU A 509 -5.25 40.54 -85.47
C GLU A 509 -6.05 40.50 -84.17
N GLU A 510 -7.32 40.91 -84.19
CA GLU A 510 -8.20 40.86 -83.03
C GLU A 510 -8.51 39.42 -82.62
N ARG A 511 -8.75 38.52 -83.59
CA ARG A 511 -8.88 37.08 -83.31
C ARG A 511 -7.61 36.48 -82.72
N LEU A 512 -6.44 36.78 -83.29
CA LEU A 512 -5.16 36.31 -82.76
C LEU A 512 -4.91 36.85 -81.34
N LYS A 513 -5.26 38.12 -81.08
CA LYS A 513 -5.20 38.70 -79.73
C LYS A 513 -6.17 38.01 -78.77
N GLN A 514 -7.37 37.68 -79.21
CA GLN A 514 -8.36 36.99 -78.40
C GLN A 514 -7.92 35.55 -78.08
N GLU A 515 -7.39 34.82 -79.06
CA GLU A 515 -6.85 33.47 -78.88
C GLU A 515 -5.62 33.48 -77.98
N SER A 516 -4.71 34.44 -78.17
CA SER A 516 -3.57 34.66 -77.25
C SER A 516 -4.04 34.94 -75.83
N ARG A 517 -5.06 35.81 -75.64
CA ARG A 517 -5.62 36.07 -74.31
C ARG A 517 -6.24 34.83 -73.69
N MET A 518 -6.96 34.01 -74.47
CA MET A 518 -7.54 32.76 -73.95
C MET A 518 -6.45 31.78 -73.51
N HIS A 519 -5.35 31.68 -74.26
CA HIS A 519 -4.21 30.86 -73.85
C HIS A 519 -3.47 31.42 -72.65
N ASP A 520 -3.30 32.75 -72.56
CA ASP A 520 -2.71 33.40 -71.39
C ASP A 520 -3.59 33.19 -70.14
N ASP A 521 -4.91 33.30 -70.28
CA ASP A 521 -5.87 33.02 -69.21
C ASP A 521 -5.85 31.54 -68.81
N GLU A 522 -5.76 30.60 -69.77
CA GLU A 522 -5.64 29.16 -69.51
C GLU A 522 -4.31 28.83 -68.81
N ILE A 523 -3.20 29.43 -69.25
CA ILE A 523 -1.90 29.31 -68.57
C ILE A 523 -1.97 29.87 -67.16
N SER A 524 -2.62 31.02 -66.96
CA SER A 524 -2.79 31.62 -65.64
C SER A 524 -3.61 30.71 -64.72
N ASN A 525 -4.71 30.14 -65.22
CA ASN A 525 -5.54 29.22 -64.44
C ASN A 525 -4.76 27.94 -64.09
N LEU A 526 -4.04 27.35 -65.04
CA LEU A 526 -3.22 26.17 -64.78
C LEU A 526 -2.08 26.45 -63.79
N GLN A 527 -1.48 27.64 -63.82
CA GLN A 527 -0.48 28.06 -62.84
C GLN A 527 -1.09 28.27 -61.45
N GLU A 528 -2.29 28.82 -61.37
CA GLU A 528 -3.02 28.99 -60.11
C GLU A 528 -3.41 27.63 -59.52
N GLU A 529 -3.94 26.69 -60.33
CA GLU A 529 -4.22 25.31 -59.92
C GLU A 529 -2.94 24.59 -59.44
N PHE A 530 -1.83 24.76 -60.15
CA PHE A 530 -0.55 24.17 -59.74
C PHE A 530 -0.10 24.71 -58.39
N LYS A 531 -0.25 26.01 -58.17
CA LYS A 531 0.11 26.67 -56.92
C LYS A 531 -0.80 26.22 -55.77
N GLU A 532 -2.10 26.09 -55.99
CA GLU A 532 -3.03 25.55 -55.00
C GLU A 532 -2.68 24.10 -54.62
N LEU A 533 -2.27 23.29 -55.60
CA LEU A 533 -1.79 21.92 -55.37
C LEU A 533 -0.46 21.89 -54.60
N GLU A 534 0.48 22.77 -54.92
CA GLU A 534 1.74 22.93 -54.17
C GLU A 534 1.46 23.36 -52.73
N ASP A 535 0.64 24.39 -52.51
CA ASP A 535 0.25 24.86 -51.19
C ASP A 535 -0.45 23.75 -50.38
N TYR A 536 -1.31 22.95 -51.02
CA TYR A 536 -1.97 21.79 -50.40
C TYR A 536 -0.97 20.71 -49.96
N TYR A 537 -0.01 20.36 -50.83
CA TYR A 537 1.00 19.36 -50.49
C TYR A 537 2.00 19.88 -49.46
N GLU A 538 2.37 21.16 -49.50
CA GLU A 538 3.18 21.80 -48.47
C GLU A 538 2.49 21.77 -47.10
N LEU A 539 1.19 22.06 -47.07
CA LEU A 539 0.39 21.97 -45.84
C LEU A 539 0.35 20.53 -45.31
N GLN A 540 0.10 19.53 -46.17
CA GLN A 540 0.16 18.12 -45.75
C GLN A 540 1.56 17.74 -45.22
N ILE A 541 2.62 18.17 -45.89
CA ILE A 541 3.99 17.91 -45.44
C ILE A 541 4.24 18.55 -44.08
N SER A 542 3.75 19.77 -43.84
CA SER A 542 3.84 20.44 -42.54
C SER A 542 3.09 19.65 -41.46
N GLU A 543 1.85 19.25 -41.72
CA GLU A 543 1.08 18.45 -40.77
C GLU A 543 1.74 17.11 -40.44
N TYR A 544 2.31 16.42 -41.43
CA TYR A 544 3.03 15.18 -41.20
C TYR A 544 4.32 15.39 -40.42
N LYS A 545 5.04 16.50 -40.64
CA LYS A 545 6.22 16.88 -39.85
C LYS A 545 5.84 17.14 -38.39
N ASP A 546 4.74 17.84 -38.14
CA ASP A 546 4.27 18.10 -36.78
C ASP A 546 3.83 16.81 -36.08
N LYS A 547 3.09 15.93 -36.78
CA LYS A 547 2.72 14.59 -36.28
C LYS A 547 3.95 13.74 -35.97
N LEU A 548 4.97 13.77 -36.84
CA LEU A 548 6.23 13.05 -36.64
C LEU A 548 7.00 13.61 -35.43
N SER A 549 7.05 14.93 -35.27
CA SER A 549 7.69 15.59 -34.12
C SER A 549 6.99 15.23 -32.80
N LEU A 550 5.66 15.26 -32.77
CA LEU A 550 4.87 14.83 -31.60
C LEU A 550 5.10 13.35 -31.29
N ALA A 551 5.14 12.49 -32.30
CA ALA A 551 5.44 11.06 -32.13
C ALA A 551 6.86 10.84 -31.60
N ALA A 552 7.85 11.58 -32.10
CA ALA A 552 9.23 11.52 -31.62
C ALA A 552 9.34 11.97 -30.16
N ASN A 553 8.75 13.12 -29.79
CA ASN A 553 8.73 13.61 -28.41
C ASN A 553 8.02 12.63 -27.46
N ARG A 554 6.95 11.98 -27.93
CA ARG A 554 6.25 10.94 -27.18
C ARG A 554 7.11 9.69 -27.02
N SER A 555 7.84 9.28 -28.06
CA SER A 555 8.80 8.15 -27.97
C SER A 555 9.89 8.44 -26.97
N GLU A 556 10.52 9.62 -27.04
CA GLU A 556 11.56 10.05 -26.11
C GLU A 556 11.06 10.12 -24.66
N SER A 557 9.83 10.62 -24.45
CA SER A 557 9.21 10.63 -23.12
C SER A 557 8.99 9.22 -22.57
N LEU A 558 8.55 8.28 -23.40
CA LEU A 558 8.36 6.89 -23.01
C LEU A 558 9.70 6.18 -22.77
N GLU A 559 10.72 6.45 -23.57
CA GLU A 559 12.07 5.93 -23.39
C GLU A 559 12.67 6.42 -22.06
N ASN A 560 12.56 7.72 -21.76
CA ASN A 560 12.99 8.29 -20.49
C ASN A 560 12.23 7.70 -19.30
N TYR A 561 10.93 7.44 -19.45
CA TYR A 561 10.14 6.76 -18.43
C TYR A 561 10.61 5.32 -18.20
N ILE A 562 10.89 4.56 -19.27
CA ILE A 562 11.44 3.20 -19.18
C ILE A 562 12.82 3.20 -18.53
N VAL A 563 13.69 4.16 -18.86
CA VAL A 563 15.01 4.30 -18.25
C VAL A 563 14.87 4.57 -16.75
N ASN A 564 14.00 5.50 -16.36
CA ASN A 564 13.76 5.80 -14.94
C ASN A 564 13.17 4.58 -14.20
N LEU A 565 12.24 3.84 -14.80
CA LEU A 565 11.73 2.60 -14.23
C LEU A 565 12.84 1.54 -14.06
N LYS A 566 13.76 1.41 -15.02
CA LYS A 566 14.92 0.51 -14.92
C LYS A 566 15.88 0.93 -13.82
N GLU A 567 16.15 2.23 -13.67
CA GLU A 567 16.98 2.75 -12.59
C GLU A 567 16.34 2.55 -11.22
N GLN A 568 15.02 2.80 -11.09
CA GLN A 568 14.27 2.52 -9.87
C GLN A 568 14.31 1.04 -9.53
N LEU A 569 14.06 0.16 -10.51
CA LEU A 569 14.13 -1.29 -10.32
C LEU A 569 15.53 -1.75 -9.90
N ASN A 570 16.59 -1.24 -10.54
CA ASN A 570 17.97 -1.54 -10.18
C ASN A 570 18.32 -1.03 -8.78
N SER A 571 17.86 0.17 -8.41
CA SER A 571 18.07 0.71 -7.07
C SER A 571 17.36 -0.12 -6.00
N ALA A 572 16.14 -0.58 -6.28
CA ALA A 572 15.38 -1.46 -5.40
C ALA A 572 16.05 -2.84 -5.28
N TYR A 573 16.52 -3.41 -6.39
CA TYR A 573 17.26 -4.67 -6.41
C TYR A 573 18.57 -4.57 -5.62
N SER A 574 19.35 -3.52 -5.83
CA SER A 574 20.61 -3.27 -5.09
C SER A 574 20.35 -3.07 -3.60
N SER A 575 19.32 -2.31 -3.23
CA SER A 575 18.90 -2.13 -1.84
C SER A 575 18.47 -3.46 -1.20
N HIS A 576 17.69 -4.27 -1.91
CA HIS A 576 17.26 -5.57 -1.42
C HIS A 576 18.43 -6.55 -1.27
N SER A 577 19.35 -6.59 -2.24
CA SER A 577 20.58 -7.39 -2.16
C SER A 577 21.44 -7.00 -0.97
N SER A 578 21.64 -5.69 -0.72
CA SER A 578 22.38 -5.21 0.44
C SER A 578 21.71 -5.57 1.76
N LYS A 579 20.36 -5.52 1.84
CA LYS A 579 19.62 -5.99 3.02
C LYS A 579 19.81 -7.48 3.26
N ILE A 580 19.80 -8.30 2.21
CA ILE A 580 20.05 -9.74 2.31
C ILE A 580 21.46 -9.99 2.83
N GLU A 581 22.49 -9.32 2.31
CA GLU A 581 23.87 -9.45 2.80
C GLU A 581 23.99 -9.09 4.28
N VAL A 582 23.38 -7.98 4.71
CA VAL A 582 23.39 -7.56 6.12
C VAL A 582 22.69 -8.57 7.03
N GLU A 583 21.53 -9.10 6.62
CA GLU A 583 20.83 -10.13 7.39
C GLU A 583 21.61 -11.46 7.42
N GLN A 584 22.26 -11.81 6.31
CA GLN A 584 23.11 -13.00 6.25
C GLN A 584 24.34 -12.87 7.14
N ASP A 585 24.95 -11.69 7.22
CA ASP A 585 26.04 -11.39 8.16
C ASP A 585 25.57 -11.43 9.62
N LYS A 586 24.39 -10.89 9.92
CA LYS A 586 23.79 -11.00 11.27
C LYS A 586 23.55 -12.45 11.64
N PHE A 587 22.96 -13.24 10.73
CA PHE A 587 22.71 -14.65 10.93
C PHE A 587 24.02 -15.42 11.14
N ASN A 588 25.05 -15.14 10.35
CA ASN A 588 26.37 -15.76 10.49
C ASN A 588 27.02 -15.41 11.83
N LYS A 589 26.92 -14.15 12.29
CA LYS A 589 27.39 -13.73 13.62
C LYS A 589 26.62 -14.43 14.74
N GLN A 590 25.30 -14.53 14.64
CA GLN A 590 24.49 -15.26 15.62
C GLN A 590 24.87 -16.75 15.65
N ARG A 591 25.02 -17.38 14.48
CA ARG A 591 25.46 -18.77 14.36
C ARG A 591 26.83 -18.99 15.00
N PHE A 592 27.77 -18.08 14.75
CA PHE A 592 29.10 -18.12 15.37
C PHE A 592 29.03 -18.01 16.90
N ASN A 593 28.30 -17.03 17.43
CA ASN A 593 28.13 -16.85 18.87
C ASN A 593 27.46 -18.05 19.55
N LEU A 594 26.48 -18.67 18.88
CA LEU A 594 25.82 -19.89 19.36
C LEU A 594 26.80 -21.07 19.37
N LEU A 595 27.63 -21.23 18.34
CA LEU A 595 28.66 -22.27 18.30
C LEU A 595 29.70 -22.07 19.41
N GLU A 596 30.16 -20.84 19.63
CA GLU A 596 31.10 -20.53 20.72
C GLU A 596 30.47 -20.83 22.10
N ARG A 597 29.17 -20.54 22.27
CA ARG A 597 28.45 -20.87 23.50
C ARG A 597 28.29 -22.38 23.71
N VAL A 598 28.01 -23.12 22.64
CA VAL A 598 27.96 -24.59 22.69
C VAL A 598 29.33 -25.16 23.08
N GLU A 599 30.41 -24.62 22.54
CA GLU A 599 31.77 -25.04 22.89
C GLU A 599 32.11 -24.74 24.36
N LYS A 600 31.77 -23.54 24.85
CA LYS A 600 31.92 -23.19 26.28
C LYS A 600 31.13 -24.12 27.19
N LEU A 601 29.85 -24.36 26.88
CA LEU A 601 29.00 -25.28 27.65
C LEU A 601 29.52 -26.71 27.60
N SER A 602 30.04 -27.17 26.46
CA SER A 602 30.67 -28.49 26.33
C SER A 602 31.91 -28.62 27.20
N ASN A 603 32.74 -27.57 27.27
CA ASN A 603 33.92 -27.55 28.14
C ASN A 603 33.53 -27.52 29.62
N GLU A 604 32.56 -26.68 30.00
CA GLU A 604 32.02 -26.65 31.37
C GLU A 604 31.42 -28.00 31.77
N LEU A 605 30.69 -28.66 30.87
CA LEU A 605 30.14 -30.00 31.11
C LEU A 605 31.26 -31.02 31.37
N SER A 606 32.32 -31.01 30.55
CA SER A 606 33.48 -31.89 30.73
C SER A 606 34.20 -31.64 32.06
N GLU A 607 34.35 -30.38 32.49
CA GLU A 607 34.91 -30.05 33.79
C GLU A 607 34.02 -30.53 34.94
N LYS A 608 32.71 -30.31 34.84
CA LYS A 608 31.74 -30.81 35.82
C LYS A 608 31.77 -32.32 35.91
N GLU A 609 31.84 -33.04 34.80
CA GLU A 609 32.00 -34.50 34.78
C GLU A 609 33.27 -34.95 35.51
N LYS A 610 34.42 -34.31 35.26
CA LYS A 610 35.67 -34.59 35.99
C LYS A 610 35.51 -34.35 37.50
N THR A 611 34.86 -33.26 37.90
CA THR A 611 34.60 -32.98 39.32
C THR A 611 33.66 -34.01 39.94
N ILE A 612 32.61 -34.44 39.23
CA ILE A 612 31.68 -35.48 39.70
C ILE A 612 32.42 -36.81 39.90
N VAL A 613 33.32 -37.19 38.99
CA VAL A 613 34.14 -38.40 39.12
C VAL A 613 35.06 -38.29 40.35
N SER A 614 35.71 -37.15 40.55
CA SER A 614 36.57 -36.91 41.72
C SER A 614 35.78 -36.96 43.04
N LEU A 615 34.61 -36.31 43.09
CA LEU A 615 33.72 -36.33 44.25
C LEU A 615 33.16 -37.72 44.53
N LYS A 616 32.81 -38.50 43.50
CA LYS A 616 32.42 -39.91 43.66
C LYS A 616 33.52 -40.72 44.31
N HIS A 617 34.76 -40.58 43.83
CA HIS A 617 35.89 -41.31 44.42
C HIS A 617 36.17 -40.91 45.87
N SER A 618 36.10 -39.61 46.17
CA SER A 618 36.23 -39.11 47.55
C SER A 618 35.13 -39.62 48.47
N LYS A 619 33.88 -39.65 47.99
CA LYS A 619 32.73 -40.21 48.69
C LYS A 619 32.92 -41.70 48.99
N GLU A 620 33.30 -42.50 48.00
CA GLU A 620 33.56 -43.94 48.19
C GLU A 620 34.66 -44.19 49.23
N ASN A 621 35.72 -43.37 49.23
CA ASN A 621 36.79 -43.47 50.24
C ASN A 621 36.30 -43.09 51.64
N ALA A 622 35.47 -42.05 51.76
CA ALA A 622 34.87 -41.65 53.03
C ALA A 622 33.90 -42.73 53.57
N GLU A 623 33.10 -43.34 52.69
CA GLU A 623 32.20 -44.44 53.04
C GLU A 623 32.97 -45.69 53.50
N LYS A 624 34.08 -46.03 52.82
CA LYS A 624 34.98 -47.11 53.28
C LYS A 624 35.53 -46.83 54.69
N LEU A 625 36.07 -45.63 54.91
CA LEU A 625 36.59 -45.24 56.23
C LEU A 625 35.52 -45.25 57.32
N ALA A 626 34.31 -44.79 57.01
CA ALA A 626 33.19 -44.83 57.94
C ALA A 626 32.79 -46.27 58.29
N ASN A 627 32.70 -47.15 57.29
CA ASN A 627 32.39 -48.56 57.49
C ASN A 627 33.47 -49.29 58.31
N ASP A 628 34.75 -49.00 58.07
CA ASP A 628 35.84 -49.58 58.85
C ASP A 628 35.79 -49.11 60.32
N ARG A 629 35.48 -47.82 60.57
CA ARG A 629 35.26 -47.31 61.93
C ARG A 629 34.05 -47.93 62.60
N LEU A 630 32.96 -48.15 61.86
CA LEU A 630 31.76 -48.81 62.36
C LEU A 630 32.09 -50.22 62.85
N LYS A 631 32.81 -51.01 62.04
CA LYS A 631 33.27 -52.36 62.41
C LYS A 631 34.15 -52.36 63.66
N ILE A 632 35.05 -51.38 63.79
CA ILE A 632 35.89 -51.24 64.99
C ILE A 632 35.02 -50.96 66.22
N TRP A 633 34.03 -50.06 66.08
CA TRP A 633 33.11 -49.73 67.17
C TRP A 633 32.24 -50.92 67.57
N GLU A 634 31.69 -51.65 66.60
CA GLU A 634 30.90 -52.88 66.84
C GLU A 634 31.71 -53.92 67.62
N ASN A 635 32.97 -54.16 67.22
CA ASN A 635 33.87 -55.07 67.91
C ASN A 635 34.18 -54.64 69.36
N LEU A 636 34.36 -53.34 69.60
CA LEU A 636 34.59 -52.81 70.95
C LEU A 636 33.34 -52.94 71.83
N ASN A 637 32.17 -52.67 71.25
CA ASN A 637 30.90 -52.77 71.94
C ASN A 637 30.62 -54.24 72.33
N GLU A 638 30.88 -55.19 71.43
CA GLU A 638 30.74 -56.62 71.71
C GLU A 638 31.66 -57.08 72.86
N LYS A 639 32.92 -56.60 72.90
CA LYS A 639 33.85 -56.86 74.01
C LYS A 639 33.33 -56.30 75.34
N TYR A 640 32.85 -55.05 75.33
CA TYR A 640 32.29 -54.42 76.52
C TYR A 640 31.08 -55.19 77.07
N TYR A 641 30.17 -55.64 76.20
CA TYR A 641 29.01 -56.43 76.64
C TYR A 641 29.40 -57.81 77.18
N LYS A 642 30.43 -58.46 76.62
CA LYS A 642 30.97 -59.72 77.17
C LYS A 642 31.56 -59.51 78.56
N GLU A 643 32.42 -58.51 78.75
CA GLU A 643 33.01 -58.19 80.06
C GLU A 643 31.95 -57.82 81.09
N LYS A 644 30.94 -57.03 80.70
CA LYS A 644 29.80 -56.69 81.55
C LYS A 644 29.02 -57.94 81.98
N GLY A 645 28.81 -58.88 81.05
CA GLY A 645 28.14 -60.15 81.32
C GLY A 645 28.91 -61.00 82.33
N GLU A 646 30.23 -61.15 82.15
CA GLU A 646 31.09 -61.91 83.07
C GLU A 646 31.13 -61.29 84.48
N LEU A 647 31.12 -59.96 84.58
CA LEU A 647 31.07 -59.26 85.86
C LEU A 647 29.73 -59.43 86.57
N LEU A 648 28.62 -59.40 85.82
CA LEU A 648 27.29 -59.68 86.36
C LEU A 648 27.19 -61.11 86.89
N GLU A 649 27.74 -62.10 86.17
CA GLU A 649 27.73 -63.50 86.60
C GLU A 649 28.59 -63.73 87.86
N LYS A 650 29.70 -62.98 88.01
CA LYS A 650 30.48 -63.00 89.26
C LYS A 650 29.70 -62.38 90.42
N LEU A 651 28.97 -61.30 90.17
CA LEU A 651 28.17 -60.62 91.18
C LEU A 651 26.99 -61.49 91.64
N THR A 652 26.34 -62.23 90.72
CA THR A 652 25.29 -63.18 91.09
C THR A 652 25.83 -64.33 91.93
N LYS A 653 26.99 -64.90 91.58
CA LYS A 653 27.64 -65.94 92.39
C LYS A 653 28.02 -65.45 93.79
N LEU A 654 28.48 -64.21 93.91
CA LEU A 654 28.82 -63.61 95.20
C LEU A 654 27.58 -63.39 96.07
N ASN A 655 26.46 -62.98 95.46
CA ASN A 655 25.17 -62.86 96.16
C ASN A 655 24.63 -64.22 96.61
N GLU A 656 24.73 -65.26 95.78
CA GLU A 656 24.36 -66.63 96.15
C GLU A 656 25.17 -67.13 97.37
N MET A 657 26.49 -66.90 97.37
CA MET A 657 27.35 -67.22 98.52
C MET A 657 26.97 -66.42 99.77
N TYR A 658 26.61 -65.14 99.62
CA TYR A 658 26.17 -64.30 100.73
C TYR A 658 24.85 -64.82 101.34
N ASP A 659 23.90 -65.25 100.49
CA ASP A 659 22.65 -65.85 100.93
C ASP A 659 22.85 -67.19 101.66
N GLU A 660 23.77 -68.04 101.19
CA GLU A 660 24.14 -69.29 101.87
C GLU A 660 24.72 -69.03 103.27
N VAL A 661 25.61 -68.05 103.41
CA VAL A 661 26.18 -67.66 104.71
C VAL A 661 25.10 -67.10 105.65
N ASN A 662 24.14 -66.34 105.14
CA ASN A 662 23.01 -65.86 105.92
C ASN A 662 22.09 -67.00 106.40
N VAL A 663 21.88 -68.04 105.58
CA VAL A 663 21.15 -69.26 105.97
C VAL A 663 21.89 -70.04 107.06
N GLU A 664 23.21 -70.17 106.96
CA GLU A 664 24.06 -70.76 108.01
C GLU A 664 23.97 -69.97 109.32
N LEU A 665 24.09 -68.65 109.26
CA LEU A 665 24.03 -67.76 110.43
C LEU A 665 22.67 -67.88 111.16
N THR A 666 21.57 -67.94 110.41
CA THR A 666 20.23 -68.13 110.99
C THR A 666 20.07 -69.51 111.63
N LYS A 667 20.64 -70.58 111.06
CA LYS A 667 20.66 -71.91 111.69
C LYS A 667 21.44 -71.90 113.02
N VAL A 668 22.63 -71.27 113.04
CA VAL A 668 23.45 -71.16 114.26
C VAL A 668 22.75 -70.32 115.32
N SER A 669 22.12 -69.20 114.93
CA SER A 669 21.33 -68.36 115.83
C SER A 669 20.16 -69.13 116.47
N ASN A 670 19.43 -69.91 115.67
CA ASN A 670 18.32 -70.71 116.18
C ASN A 670 18.79 -71.81 117.12
N LYS A 671 19.93 -72.45 116.85
CA LYS A 671 20.54 -73.45 117.74
C LYS A 671 21.00 -72.83 119.07
N ALA A 672 21.61 -71.64 119.02
CA ALA A 672 21.99 -70.92 120.24
C ALA A 672 20.76 -70.53 121.09
N LYS A 673 19.63 -70.18 120.46
CA LYS A 673 18.36 -69.91 121.17
C LYS A 673 17.79 -71.17 121.82
N THR A 674 17.84 -72.33 121.16
CA THR A 674 17.39 -73.58 121.77
C THR A 674 18.28 -74.01 122.93
N ASP A 675 19.60 -73.83 122.82
CA ASP A 675 20.54 -74.17 123.88
C ASP A 675 20.37 -73.24 125.10
N ASN A 676 20.11 -71.94 124.87
CA ASN A 676 19.75 -71.01 125.95
C ASN A 676 18.45 -71.40 126.64
N ALA A 677 17.41 -71.78 125.90
CA ALA A 677 16.13 -72.20 126.48
C ALA A 677 16.27 -73.49 127.32
N LEU A 678 17.14 -74.41 126.89
CA LEU A 678 17.46 -75.61 127.67
C LEU A 678 18.22 -75.27 128.96
N ALA A 679 19.22 -74.40 128.89
CA ALA A 679 19.96 -73.93 130.06
C ALA A 679 19.05 -73.15 131.04
N GLU A 680 18.14 -72.33 130.53
CA GLU A 680 17.17 -71.59 131.35
C GLU A 680 16.18 -72.52 132.06
N ASN A 681 15.79 -73.61 131.40
CA ASN A 681 14.95 -74.66 132.01
C ASN A 681 15.71 -75.44 133.09
N GLU A 682 17.00 -75.72 132.89
CA GLU A 682 17.89 -76.30 133.90
C GLU A 682 18.06 -75.39 135.12
N ILE A 683 18.28 -74.09 134.89
CA ILE A 683 18.36 -73.07 135.95
C ILE A 683 17.05 -73.03 136.75
N ASN A 684 15.90 -73.09 136.08
CA ASN A 684 14.60 -73.10 136.76
C ASN A 684 14.39 -74.36 137.61
N GLN A 685 14.84 -75.53 137.15
CA GLN A 685 14.79 -76.76 137.96
C GLN A 685 15.71 -76.69 139.18
N LEU A 686 16.92 -76.13 139.01
CA LEU A 686 17.87 -75.91 140.12
C LEU A 686 17.32 -74.89 141.13
N ASN A 687 16.72 -73.80 140.68
CA ASN A 687 16.10 -72.80 141.55
C ASN A 687 14.93 -73.39 142.36
N LYS A 688 14.11 -74.24 141.73
CA LYS A 688 13.03 -74.94 142.43
C LYS A 688 13.56 -75.88 143.52
N ARG A 689 14.71 -76.52 143.25
CA ARG A 689 15.41 -77.36 144.23
C ARG A 689 16.02 -76.55 145.37
N ILE A 690 16.54 -75.35 145.08
CA ILE A 690 17.02 -74.41 146.10
C ILE A 690 15.85 -73.96 147.00
N GLN A 691 14.68 -73.66 146.42
CA GLN A 691 13.49 -73.28 147.16
C GLN A 691 12.98 -74.37 148.11
N GLU A 692 13.01 -75.65 147.67
CA GLU A 692 12.69 -76.80 148.53
C GLU A 692 13.69 -76.96 149.69
N LEU A 693 14.98 -76.66 149.46
CA LEU A 693 16.00 -76.68 150.51
C LEU A 693 15.86 -75.50 151.48
N GLU A 694 15.46 -74.32 150.97
CA GLU A 694 15.14 -73.13 151.78
C GLU A 694 13.92 -73.37 152.67
N GLU A 695 12.85 -74.04 152.19
CA GLU A 695 11.69 -74.40 153.02
C GLU A 695 12.05 -75.39 154.15
N VAL A 696 13.00 -76.31 153.92
CA VAL A 696 13.50 -77.22 154.97
C VAL A 696 14.37 -76.48 155.98
N LEU A 697 15.15 -75.51 155.54
CA LEU A 697 15.94 -74.61 156.40
C LEU A 697 15.02 -73.71 157.25
N GLU A 698 13.98 -73.15 156.66
CA GLU A 698 13.03 -72.26 157.35
C GLU A 698 12.19 -73.01 158.41
N GLN A 699 11.86 -74.29 158.17
CA GLN A 699 11.23 -75.15 159.19
C GLN A 699 12.17 -75.51 160.34
N SER A 700 13.49 -75.45 160.12
CA SER A 700 14.51 -75.64 161.16
C SER A 700 14.76 -74.35 161.96
N ASP A 701 14.77 -73.19 161.30
CA ASP A 701 14.92 -71.87 161.94
C ASP A 701 13.69 -71.50 162.79
N LYS A 702 12.50 -71.97 162.43
CA LYS A 702 11.27 -71.86 163.24
C LYS A 702 11.31 -72.70 164.54
N LYS A 703 12.20 -73.69 164.65
CA LYS A 703 12.42 -74.44 165.91
C LYS A 703 13.48 -73.83 166.82
N TYR A 704 14.45 -73.10 166.26
CA TYR A 704 15.51 -72.43 167.05
C TYR A 704 15.13 -71.02 167.50
N SER A 705 14.31 -70.30 166.74
CA SER A 705 13.86 -68.94 167.05
C SER A 705 12.90 -68.84 168.25
N ALA A 706 12.23 -69.93 168.63
CA ALA A 706 11.38 -69.97 169.83
C ALA A 706 12.17 -69.96 171.15
N THR A 707 13.48 -70.25 171.12
CA THR A 707 14.34 -70.34 172.32
C THR A 707 15.09 -69.02 172.62
N ILE A 708 15.14 -68.07 171.68
CA ILE A 708 15.92 -66.81 171.77
C ILE A 708 14.97 -65.59 171.91
N SER A 709 13.80 -65.78 172.51
CA SER A 709 12.98 -64.69 173.09
C SER A 709 13.15 -64.55 174.61
N GLN A 710 14.08 -65.29 175.24
CA GLN A 710 14.31 -65.19 176.69
C GLN A 710 15.51 -64.35 177.10
N ILE A 711 16.32 -63.90 176.15
CA ILE A 711 17.39 -62.92 176.42
C ILE A 711 17.26 -61.98 175.23
N LYS A 712 16.56 -60.86 175.39
CA LYS A 712 17.24 -59.61 175.75
C LYS A 712 18.45 -59.42 174.81
N GLN A 713 18.66 -58.26 174.24
CA GLN A 713 18.86 -57.13 175.10
C GLN A 713 19.16 -55.97 174.17
N GLU A 714 18.24 -55.02 174.21
CA GLU A 714 18.56 -53.61 174.35
C GLU A 714 19.49 -53.01 173.29
N SER A 715 18.91 -52.01 172.61
CA SER A 715 19.58 -50.72 172.40
C SER A 715 20.21 -50.43 171.03
N GLN A 716 19.98 -51.25 170.00
CA GLN A 716 20.57 -50.99 168.67
C GLN A 716 19.57 -50.47 167.60
N SER A 717 18.43 -49.91 168.01
CA SER A 717 17.39 -49.43 167.08
C SER A 717 17.53 -47.97 166.63
N GLN A 718 18.52 -47.20 167.10
CA GLN A 718 18.67 -45.78 166.70
C GLN A 718 19.82 -45.53 165.71
N SER A 719 20.68 -46.51 165.45
CA SER A 719 21.80 -46.36 164.49
C SER A 719 21.48 -46.87 163.08
N LEU A 720 20.37 -47.59 162.90
CA LEU A 720 20.05 -48.29 161.65
C LEU A 720 19.35 -47.41 160.59
N GLU A 721 18.65 -46.35 160.99
CA GLU A 721 17.97 -45.44 160.04
C GLU A 721 18.96 -44.51 159.31
N HIS A 722 20.12 -44.18 159.90
CA HIS A 722 21.13 -43.35 159.23
C HIS A 722 22.03 -44.16 158.27
N LEU A 723 22.18 -45.46 158.49
CA LEU A 723 22.92 -46.37 157.61
C LEU A 723 22.15 -46.68 156.32
N GLN A 724 20.81 -46.69 156.37
CA GLN A 724 19.95 -47.01 155.23
C GLN A 724 19.94 -45.90 154.15
N SER A 725 20.09 -44.64 154.56
CA SER A 725 20.25 -43.48 153.64
C SER A 725 21.59 -43.50 152.91
N LEU A 726 22.68 -43.90 153.58
CA LEU A 726 24.02 -43.98 152.99
C LEU A 726 24.18 -45.21 152.06
N TYR A 727 23.42 -46.29 152.29
CA TYR A 727 23.40 -47.43 151.37
C TYR A 727 22.71 -47.11 150.04
N GLN A 728 21.60 -46.36 150.05
CA GLN A 728 20.90 -45.97 148.82
C GLN A 728 21.73 -44.99 147.96
N GLU A 729 22.52 -44.10 148.58
CA GLU A 729 23.45 -43.22 147.86
C GLU A 729 24.65 -43.97 147.28
N LYS A 730 25.18 -44.96 148.02
CA LYS A 730 26.22 -45.87 147.54
C LYS A 730 25.73 -46.75 146.39
N GLU A 731 24.50 -47.26 146.45
CA GLU A 731 23.92 -48.13 145.42
C GLU A 731 23.63 -47.37 144.11
N ASN A 732 23.17 -46.11 144.21
CA ASN A 732 22.98 -45.24 143.04
C ASN A 732 24.30 -44.82 142.37
N LEU A 733 25.36 -44.59 143.15
CA LEU A 733 26.69 -44.33 142.60
C LEU A 733 27.35 -45.60 142.04
N GLN A 734 27.12 -46.74 142.67
CA GLN A 734 27.58 -48.05 142.19
C GLN A 734 26.91 -48.42 140.87
N PHE A 735 25.59 -48.18 140.73
CA PHE A 735 24.86 -48.40 139.48
C PHE A 735 25.39 -47.53 138.33
N LYS A 736 25.67 -46.24 138.57
CA LYS A 736 26.28 -45.35 137.56
C LYS A 736 27.71 -45.76 137.19
N VAL A 737 28.51 -46.25 138.15
CA VAL A 737 29.86 -46.77 137.90
C VAL A 737 29.81 -48.08 137.12
N ASP A 738 28.87 -48.98 137.42
CA ASP A 738 28.73 -50.25 136.73
C ASP A 738 28.10 -50.09 135.34
N GLU A 739 27.21 -49.12 135.15
CA GLU A 739 26.71 -48.70 133.84
C GLU A 739 27.83 -48.07 132.98
N LYS A 740 28.66 -47.19 133.56
CA LYS A 740 29.83 -46.63 132.86
C LYS A 740 30.91 -47.68 132.58
N LYS A 741 31.11 -48.66 133.47
CA LYS A 741 32.01 -49.80 133.23
C LYS A 741 31.46 -50.73 132.15
N LYS A 742 30.14 -50.93 132.09
CA LYS A 742 29.49 -51.72 131.03
C LYS A 742 29.60 -51.00 129.69
N GLN A 743 29.32 -49.71 129.63
CA GLN A 743 29.54 -48.86 128.44
C GLN A 743 31.01 -48.87 128.00
N LEU A 744 31.97 -48.78 128.93
CA LEU A 744 33.40 -48.87 128.61
C LEU A 744 33.83 -50.28 128.17
N LYS A 745 33.21 -51.33 128.69
CA LYS A 745 33.49 -52.71 128.29
C LYS A 745 32.88 -53.03 126.92
N ASP A 746 31.71 -52.50 126.63
CA ASP A 746 31.05 -52.61 125.33
C ASP A 746 31.79 -51.78 124.27
N LEU A 747 32.22 -50.55 124.60
CA LEU A 747 33.10 -49.73 123.74
C LEU A 747 34.43 -50.42 123.49
N ARG A 748 35.06 -51.01 124.52
CA ARG A 748 36.29 -51.79 124.34
C ARG A 748 36.06 -53.02 123.48
N LYS A 749 34.88 -53.65 123.57
CA LYS A 749 34.54 -54.82 122.77
C LYS A 749 34.28 -54.44 121.31
N THR A 750 33.59 -53.33 121.04
CA THR A 750 33.38 -52.82 119.67
C THR A 750 34.69 -52.32 119.07
N THR A 751 35.50 -51.54 119.80
CA THR A 751 36.81 -51.13 119.27
C THR A 751 37.77 -52.30 119.10
N SER A 752 37.69 -53.33 119.96
CA SER A 752 38.47 -54.56 119.77
C SER A 752 37.99 -55.37 118.56
N GLN A 753 36.68 -55.37 118.27
CA GLN A 753 36.11 -56.00 117.07
C GLN A 753 36.50 -55.22 115.82
N GLU A 754 36.41 -53.89 115.83
CA GLU A 754 36.88 -53.01 114.76
C GLU A 754 38.39 -53.15 114.52
N ILE A 755 39.20 -53.24 115.59
CA ILE A 755 40.64 -53.51 115.46
C ILE A 755 40.87 -54.90 114.85
N SER A 756 40.15 -55.94 115.28
CA SER A 756 40.27 -57.28 114.68
C SER A 756 39.75 -57.34 113.23
N GLU A 757 38.74 -56.54 112.87
CA GLU A 757 38.24 -56.42 111.49
C GLU A 757 39.22 -55.66 110.61
N LEU A 758 39.79 -54.56 111.11
CA LEU A 758 40.85 -53.81 110.44
C LEU A 758 42.15 -54.61 110.33
N GLU A 759 42.47 -55.46 111.31
CA GLU A 759 43.61 -56.40 111.23
C GLU A 759 43.35 -57.50 110.20
N ARG A 760 42.11 -58.02 110.09
CA ARG A 760 41.73 -58.94 109.00
C ARG A 760 41.77 -58.25 107.64
N GLU A 761 41.26 -57.03 107.55
CA GLU A 761 41.25 -56.27 106.30
C GLU A 761 42.68 -55.89 105.89
N LYS A 762 43.53 -55.51 106.84
CA LYS A 762 44.97 -55.32 106.63
C LYS A 762 45.64 -56.62 106.19
N ALA A 763 45.32 -57.77 106.78
CA ALA A 763 45.85 -59.07 106.35
C ALA A 763 45.37 -59.45 104.94
N VAL A 764 44.11 -59.19 104.59
CA VAL A 764 43.55 -59.41 103.24
C VAL A 764 44.17 -58.44 102.23
N LEU A 765 44.43 -57.20 102.62
CA LEU A 765 45.12 -56.22 101.79
C LEU A 765 46.61 -56.55 101.66
N GLU A 766 47.28 -57.06 102.69
CA GLU A 766 48.63 -57.60 102.63
C GLU A 766 48.69 -58.88 101.79
N GLU A 767 47.65 -59.72 101.79
CA GLU A 767 47.54 -60.88 100.89
C GLU A 767 47.27 -60.44 99.45
N LYS A 768 46.40 -59.45 99.22
CA LYS A 768 46.16 -58.87 97.89
C LYS A 768 47.37 -58.13 97.37
N LEU A 769 48.10 -57.43 98.24
CA LEU A 769 49.37 -56.77 97.93
C LEU A 769 50.42 -57.83 97.65
N ASN A 770 50.59 -58.87 98.49
CA ASN A 770 51.48 -60.00 98.20
C ASN A 770 51.08 -60.75 96.93
N PHE A 771 49.79 -60.86 96.61
CA PHE A 771 49.32 -61.48 95.38
C PHE A 771 49.59 -60.59 94.17
N ALA A 772 49.36 -59.29 94.28
CA ALA A 772 49.67 -58.31 93.24
C ALA A 772 51.19 -58.20 93.04
N GLU A 773 51.98 -58.19 94.11
CA GLU A 773 53.43 -58.22 94.13
C GLU A 773 53.94 -59.54 93.58
N LYS A 774 53.37 -60.70 93.93
CA LYS A 774 53.69 -61.99 93.30
C LYS A 774 53.33 -62.02 91.83
N LYS A 775 52.18 -61.47 91.43
CA LYS A 775 51.74 -61.41 90.03
C LYS A 775 52.59 -60.43 89.22
N GLN A 776 52.98 -59.31 89.83
CA GLN A 776 53.96 -58.37 89.30
C GLN A 776 55.33 -59.05 89.20
N GLN A 777 55.77 -59.78 90.23
CA GLN A 777 56.98 -60.60 90.20
C GLN A 777 56.87 -61.73 89.19
N GLU A 778 55.71 -62.30 88.90
CA GLU A 778 55.51 -63.34 87.89
C GLU A 778 55.57 -62.75 86.49
N ILE A 779 55.00 -61.56 86.28
CA ILE A 779 55.11 -60.80 85.03
C ILE A 779 56.55 -60.32 84.83
N GLU A 780 57.18 -59.81 85.89
CA GLU A 780 58.57 -59.38 85.91
C GLU A 780 59.51 -60.57 85.78
N ASN A 781 59.20 -61.73 86.36
CA ASN A 781 59.90 -63.00 86.14
C ASN A 781 59.60 -63.58 84.76
N TYR A 782 58.44 -63.31 84.16
CA TYR A 782 58.12 -63.71 82.78
C TYR A 782 58.95 -62.89 81.80
N TYR A 783 59.02 -61.56 81.99
CA TYR A 783 59.87 -60.68 81.20
C TYR A 783 61.36 -60.85 81.52
N GLN A 784 61.75 -61.10 82.77
CA GLN A 784 63.12 -61.46 83.16
C GLN A 784 63.49 -62.86 82.67
N ARG A 785 62.58 -63.84 82.58
CA ARG A 785 62.84 -65.14 81.93
C ARG A 785 62.92 -64.99 80.41
N GLN A 786 62.19 -64.08 79.80
CA GLN A 786 62.35 -63.73 78.38
C GLN A 786 63.69 -63.02 78.16
N LEU A 787 64.09 -62.07 79.00
CA LEU A 787 65.39 -61.37 78.95
C LEU A 787 66.57 -62.29 79.30
N GLN A 788 66.47 -63.16 80.31
CA GLN A 788 67.49 -64.16 80.69
C GLN A 788 67.63 -65.29 79.68
N LYS A 789 66.56 -65.67 78.95
CA LYS A 789 66.67 -66.58 77.79
C LYS A 789 67.51 -65.99 76.65
N TYR A 790 67.62 -64.66 76.58
CA TYR A 790 68.47 -63.94 75.63
C TYR A 790 69.86 -63.55 76.19
N GLN A 791 70.11 -63.65 77.51
CA GLN A 791 71.26 -62.98 78.13
C GLN A 791 72.06 -63.84 79.13
N ASN A 792 72.09 -65.18 79.03
CA ASN A 792 73.30 -66.01 79.19
C ASN A 792 72.99 -67.49 79.54
N GLN A 793 73.39 -68.37 78.62
CA GLN A 793 73.95 -69.69 78.91
C GLN A 793 75.24 -69.55 79.77
N PRO A 794 75.63 -70.61 80.49
CA PRO A 794 75.80 -70.61 81.94
C PRO A 794 77.19 -70.17 82.43
N THR A 795 77.30 -69.77 83.70
CA THR A 795 78.31 -70.35 84.60
C THR A 795 77.91 -70.20 86.08
N PRO A 796 78.17 -71.21 86.96
CA PRO A 796 77.53 -71.32 88.25
C PRO A 796 78.36 -70.85 89.44
N LYS A 797 77.61 -70.34 90.42
CA LYS A 797 77.88 -70.11 91.85
C LYS A 797 78.86 -71.10 92.51
N LYS A 798 79.60 -70.63 93.53
CA LYS A 798 79.39 -70.99 94.96
C LYS A 798 80.45 -70.37 95.91
N ALA A 799 79.96 -69.85 97.03
CA ALA A 799 80.66 -69.51 98.28
C ALA A 799 80.99 -70.80 99.09
N PRO A 800 81.46 -70.79 100.36
CA PRO A 800 82.14 -69.80 101.24
C PRO A 800 83.50 -70.41 101.78
N ASP A 801 84.34 -69.82 102.65
CA ASP A 801 84.20 -69.79 104.11
C ASP A 801 85.46 -69.18 104.79
N PHE A 802 85.26 -68.66 106.00
CA PHE A 802 86.07 -67.74 106.79
C PHE A 802 87.37 -68.38 107.33
N THR A 803 88.55 -67.75 107.17
CA THR A 803 89.41 -67.24 108.28
C THR A 803 90.78 -66.74 107.76
N LYS A 804 90.83 -66.12 106.57
CA LYS A 804 91.94 -65.25 106.10
C LYS A 804 91.47 -63.80 105.90
N LYS A 805 90.38 -63.47 106.60
CA LYS A 805 89.49 -62.35 106.26
C LYS A 805 90.02 -60.98 106.64
N GLU A 806 90.98 -60.87 107.55
CA GLU A 806 91.43 -59.54 108.01
C GLU A 806 92.37 -58.86 106.99
N GLU A 807 93.25 -59.62 106.34
CA GLU A 807 94.10 -59.12 105.24
C GLU A 807 93.33 -59.01 103.91
N GLU A 808 92.37 -59.91 103.67
CA GLU A 808 91.46 -59.80 102.52
C GLU A 808 90.54 -58.58 102.63
N TYR A 809 90.05 -58.22 103.83
CA TYR A 809 89.22 -57.02 104.00
C TYR A 809 89.99 -55.73 103.74
N GLN A 810 91.28 -55.63 104.06
CA GLN A 810 92.09 -54.47 103.68
C GLN A 810 92.32 -54.37 102.16
N ILE A 811 92.58 -55.49 101.49
CA ILE A 811 92.69 -55.53 100.02
C ILE A 811 91.32 -55.26 99.36
N GLN A 812 90.23 -55.69 99.98
CA GLN A 812 88.87 -55.52 99.48
C GLN A 812 88.36 -54.11 99.71
N ILE A 813 88.73 -53.43 100.80
CA ILE A 813 88.49 -52.00 101.00
C ILE A 813 89.24 -51.19 99.92
N LEU A 814 90.52 -51.47 99.67
CA LEU A 814 91.28 -50.82 98.59
C LEU A 814 90.71 -51.10 97.18
N LYS A 815 90.14 -52.28 96.94
CA LYS A 815 89.44 -52.60 95.70
C LYS A 815 88.10 -51.87 95.59
N LEU A 816 87.34 -51.80 96.68
CA LEU A 816 86.07 -51.06 96.74
C LEU A 816 86.29 -49.56 96.59
N GLU A 817 87.36 -48.99 97.16
CA GLU A 817 87.72 -47.58 96.97
C GLU A 817 88.11 -47.30 95.50
N LYS A 818 88.84 -48.21 94.86
CA LYS A 818 89.13 -48.13 93.42
C LYS A 818 87.88 -48.31 92.56
N GLU A 819 86.95 -49.20 92.94
CA GLU A 819 85.67 -49.38 92.25
C GLU A 819 84.75 -48.16 92.43
N ILE A 820 84.69 -47.57 93.62
CA ILE A 820 83.94 -46.34 93.89
C ILE A 820 84.51 -45.19 93.08
N SER A 821 85.84 -45.03 93.04
CA SER A 821 86.48 -44.01 92.20
C SER A 821 86.25 -44.27 90.70
N ALA A 822 86.29 -45.53 90.25
CA ALA A 822 86.00 -45.89 88.86
C ALA A 822 84.52 -45.66 88.49
N LEU A 823 83.59 -45.96 89.39
CA LEU A 823 82.16 -45.71 89.24
C LEU A 823 81.85 -44.22 89.26
N HIS A 824 82.51 -43.44 90.10
CA HIS A 824 82.38 -41.98 90.13
C HIS A 824 82.88 -41.37 88.81
N ASN A 825 84.04 -41.80 88.32
CA ASN A 825 84.58 -41.38 87.02
C ASN A 825 83.74 -41.89 85.82
N ALA A 826 82.99 -42.99 85.98
CA ALA A 826 82.03 -43.46 84.99
C ALA A 826 80.76 -42.60 85.00
N ALA A 827 80.24 -42.26 86.19
CA ALA A 827 79.09 -41.38 86.35
C ALA A 827 79.36 -39.96 85.85
N GLU A 828 80.56 -39.41 86.06
CA GLU A 828 80.93 -38.10 85.50
C GLU A 828 81.06 -38.14 83.97
N ARG A 829 81.60 -39.23 83.41
CA ARG A 829 81.65 -39.42 81.95
C ARG A 829 80.25 -39.56 81.36
N ASP A 830 79.36 -40.32 81.99
CA ASP A 830 77.97 -40.45 81.55
C ASP A 830 77.23 -39.12 81.67
N LYS A 831 77.43 -38.37 82.75
CA LYS A 831 76.86 -37.03 82.90
C LYS A 831 77.32 -36.10 81.78
N ALA A 832 78.62 -36.09 81.46
CA ALA A 832 79.15 -35.30 80.36
C ALA A 832 78.60 -35.74 78.98
N LEU A 833 78.42 -37.05 78.76
CA LEU A 833 77.80 -37.57 77.54
C LEU A 833 76.33 -37.16 77.42
N TRP A 834 75.58 -37.19 78.52
CA TRP A 834 74.19 -36.75 78.55
C TRP A 834 74.04 -35.23 78.36
N GLU A 835 74.91 -34.43 78.98
CA GLU A 835 74.95 -32.98 78.75
C GLU A 835 75.29 -32.65 77.30
N ASN A 836 76.28 -33.34 76.71
CA ASN A 836 76.62 -33.16 75.30
C ASN A 836 75.50 -33.59 74.36
N LYS A 837 74.81 -34.70 74.65
CA LYS A 837 73.66 -35.15 73.86
C LYS A 837 72.49 -34.16 73.98
N PHE A 838 72.24 -33.62 75.17
CA PHE A 838 71.19 -32.64 75.39
C PHE A 838 71.49 -31.33 74.66
N ASN A 839 72.75 -30.86 74.71
CA ASN A 839 73.19 -29.69 73.97
C ASN A 839 73.08 -29.89 72.45
N PHE A 840 73.50 -31.05 71.93
CA PHE A 840 73.34 -31.40 70.52
C PHE A 840 71.87 -31.41 70.08
N LEU A 841 70.97 -32.00 70.87
CA LEU A 841 69.52 -32.00 70.58
C LEU A 841 68.92 -30.59 70.64
N LYS A 842 69.42 -29.74 71.54
CA LYS A 842 69.02 -28.34 71.66
C LYS A 842 69.46 -27.54 70.43
N GLU A 843 70.71 -27.71 70.00
CA GLU A 843 71.23 -27.11 68.77
C GLU A 843 70.49 -27.60 67.53
N GLN A 844 70.19 -28.89 67.43
CA GLN A 844 69.42 -29.45 66.31
C GLN A 844 68.00 -28.87 66.26
N ARG A 845 67.33 -28.73 67.41
CA ARG A 845 66.01 -28.10 67.52
C ARG A 845 66.07 -26.63 67.11
N ASP A 846 67.07 -25.88 67.58
CA ASP A 846 67.19 -24.45 67.29
C ASP A 846 67.57 -24.21 65.83
N CYS A 847 68.38 -25.08 65.23
CA CYS A 847 68.66 -25.09 63.81
C CYS A 847 67.38 -25.36 62.98
N ALA A 848 66.62 -26.40 63.33
CA ALA A 848 65.36 -26.72 62.64
C ALA A 848 64.31 -25.59 62.74
N LYS A 849 64.24 -24.89 63.88
CA LYS A 849 63.40 -23.70 64.03
C LYS A 849 63.85 -22.55 63.13
N SER A 850 65.16 -22.29 63.06
CA SER A 850 65.73 -21.27 62.18
C SER A 850 65.46 -21.57 60.70
N GLU A 851 65.64 -22.83 60.29
CA GLU A 851 65.35 -23.28 58.92
C GLU A 851 63.87 -23.15 58.57
N LEU A 852 62.97 -23.49 59.50
CA LEU A 852 61.53 -23.31 59.32
C LEU A 852 61.15 -21.85 59.12
N VAL A 853 61.70 -20.94 59.94
CA VAL A 853 61.48 -19.49 59.81
C VAL A 853 62.01 -18.99 58.46
N SER A 854 63.21 -19.38 58.05
CA SER A 854 63.79 -18.98 56.76
C SER A 854 62.98 -19.52 55.56
N ALA A 855 62.47 -20.75 55.65
CA ALA A 855 61.58 -21.32 54.63
C ALA A 855 60.26 -20.55 54.53
N GLN A 856 59.69 -20.16 55.68
CA GLN A 856 58.46 -19.37 55.74
C GLN A 856 58.65 -17.95 55.18
N GLU A 857 59.79 -17.31 55.43
CA GLU A 857 60.14 -16.03 54.82
C GLU A 857 60.29 -16.12 53.30
N LYS A 858 60.97 -17.16 52.79
CA LYS A 858 61.10 -17.40 51.34
C LYS A 858 59.74 -17.65 50.68
N PHE A 859 58.86 -18.40 51.33
CA PHE A 859 57.51 -18.65 50.85
C PHE A 859 56.68 -17.34 50.76
N ASN A 860 56.76 -16.51 51.79
CA ASN A 860 56.11 -15.19 51.80
C ASN A 860 56.66 -14.26 50.70
N GLN A 861 57.97 -14.31 50.42
CA GLN A 861 58.56 -13.56 49.31
C GLN A 861 58.02 -14.03 47.95
N VAL A 862 57.87 -15.34 47.73
CA VAL A 862 57.29 -15.89 46.49
C VAL A 862 55.83 -15.48 46.33
N ILE A 863 55.02 -15.52 47.40
CA ILE A 863 53.64 -15.03 47.37
C ILE A 863 53.59 -13.54 46.98
N ASN A 864 54.44 -12.71 47.58
CA ASN A 864 54.49 -11.28 47.28
C ASN A 864 54.91 -11.01 45.82
N GLN A 865 55.81 -11.80 45.26
CA GLN A 865 56.20 -11.69 43.86
C GLN A 865 55.07 -12.11 42.91
N LEU A 866 54.34 -13.18 43.22
CA LEU A 866 53.18 -13.62 42.44
C LEU A 866 52.04 -12.61 42.50
N GLN A 867 51.77 -12.01 43.66
CA GLN A 867 50.76 -10.96 43.82
C GLN A 867 51.14 -9.69 43.04
N LYS A 868 52.41 -9.26 43.08
CA LYS A 868 52.89 -8.12 42.30
C LYS A 868 52.76 -8.37 40.79
N LYS A 869 53.13 -9.57 40.32
CA LYS A 869 53.00 -9.95 38.91
C LYS A 869 51.54 -10.01 38.47
N GLY A 870 50.66 -10.61 39.29
CA GLY A 870 49.22 -10.65 39.01
C GLY A 870 48.59 -9.26 38.91
N ASN A 871 49.00 -8.32 39.78
CA ASN A 871 48.52 -6.95 39.71
C ASN A 871 49.06 -6.20 38.48
N SER A 872 50.34 -6.36 38.13
CA SER A 872 50.90 -5.71 36.94
C SER A 872 50.27 -6.23 35.64
N ASP A 873 49.97 -7.52 35.57
CA ASP A 873 49.34 -8.11 34.38
C ASP A 873 47.87 -7.68 34.28
N LYS A 874 47.17 -7.54 35.41
CA LYS A 874 45.81 -6.98 35.46
C LYS A 874 45.78 -5.52 35.01
N GLU A 875 46.71 -4.69 35.47
CA GLU A 875 46.81 -3.28 35.06
C GLU A 875 47.12 -3.14 33.57
N LYS A 876 48.02 -3.98 33.02
CA LYS A 876 48.30 -4.02 31.58
C LYS A 876 47.07 -4.40 30.76
N LEU A 877 46.38 -5.48 31.13
CA LEU A 877 45.14 -5.90 30.47
C LEU A 877 44.05 -4.82 30.55
N GLN A 878 43.95 -4.13 31.68
CA GLN A 878 42.97 -3.05 31.87
C GLN A 878 43.34 -1.80 31.06
N SER A 879 44.62 -1.50 30.92
CA SER A 879 45.14 -0.43 30.05
C SER A 879 44.91 -0.75 28.57
N ASP A 880 45.21 -1.96 28.14
CA ASP A 880 45.02 -2.41 26.76
C ASP A 880 43.53 -2.46 26.40
N SER A 881 42.69 -2.91 27.32
CA SER A 881 41.23 -2.89 27.17
C SER A 881 40.69 -1.46 27.07
N LYS A 882 41.15 -0.52 27.92
CA LYS A 882 40.78 0.89 27.80
C LYS A 882 41.20 1.51 26.47
N SER A 883 42.42 1.23 26.01
CA SER A 883 42.92 1.69 24.71
C SER A 883 42.07 1.16 23.55
N LEU A 884 41.68 -0.12 23.59
CA LEU A 884 40.82 -0.72 22.58
C LEU A 884 39.41 -0.12 22.59
N VAL A 885 38.84 0.12 23.77
CA VAL A 885 37.53 0.76 23.93
C VAL A 885 37.58 2.19 23.38
N SER A 886 38.57 3.00 23.73
CA SER A 886 38.70 4.36 23.18
C SER A 886 38.93 4.38 21.67
N SER A 887 39.64 3.40 21.11
CA SER A 887 39.79 3.22 19.65
C SER A 887 38.46 2.88 18.97
N LEU A 888 37.65 2.01 19.58
CA LEU A 888 36.32 1.66 19.10
C LEU A 888 35.36 2.84 19.19
N GLU A 889 35.35 3.56 20.31
CA GLU A 889 34.56 4.78 20.51
C GLU A 889 34.90 5.84 19.47
N ALA A 890 36.19 6.06 19.18
CA ALA A 890 36.62 7.00 18.15
C ALA A 890 36.13 6.60 16.75
N LYS A 891 36.17 5.30 16.41
CA LYS A 891 35.65 4.78 15.13
C LYS A 891 34.14 4.92 15.01
N TYR A 892 33.40 4.59 16.08
CA TYR A 892 31.95 4.75 16.09
C TYR A 892 31.54 6.21 16.02
N ASN A 893 32.23 7.11 16.72
CA ASN A 893 31.97 8.55 16.64
C ASN A 893 32.27 9.11 15.23
N ALA A 894 33.36 8.67 14.59
CA ALA A 894 33.64 9.03 13.20
C ALA A 894 32.55 8.51 12.25
N GLN A 895 32.08 7.27 12.44
CA GLN A 895 31.00 6.70 11.64
C GLN A 895 29.68 7.45 11.83
N VAL A 896 29.34 7.86 13.06
CA VAL A 896 28.16 8.67 13.36
C VAL A 896 28.27 10.04 12.69
N SER A 897 29.44 10.69 12.76
CA SER A 897 29.71 11.97 12.09
C SER A 897 29.58 11.87 10.57
N ASP A 898 30.11 10.81 9.96
CA ASP A 898 29.99 10.56 8.52
C ASP A 898 28.52 10.31 8.12
N MET A 899 27.78 9.55 8.93
CA MET A 899 26.36 9.29 8.72
C MET A 899 25.52 10.57 8.82
N GLN A 900 25.80 11.42 9.81
CA GLN A 900 25.16 12.72 9.96
C GLN A 900 25.46 13.64 8.76
N THR A 901 26.70 13.66 8.30
CA THR A 901 27.12 14.45 7.12
C THR A 901 26.43 13.96 5.85
N ARG A 902 26.31 12.63 5.66
CA ARG A 902 25.55 12.04 4.53
C ARG A 902 24.07 12.37 4.59
N HIS A 903 23.45 12.31 5.77
CA HIS A 903 22.04 12.70 5.94
C HIS A 903 21.83 14.19 5.67
N GLN A 904 22.74 15.05 6.13
CA GLN A 904 22.67 16.48 5.87
C GLN A 904 22.79 16.79 4.37
N ASN A 905 23.69 16.11 3.67
CA ASN A 905 23.83 16.26 2.22
C ASN A 905 22.59 15.77 1.47
N ALA A 906 22.03 14.61 1.85
CA ALA A 906 20.80 14.09 1.27
C ALA A 906 19.61 15.03 1.50
N LEU A 907 19.50 15.65 2.69
CA LEU A 907 18.48 16.65 2.98
C LEU A 907 18.65 17.91 2.11
N ASN A 908 19.89 18.35 1.89
CA ASN A 908 20.16 19.49 1.01
C ASN A 908 19.84 19.17 -0.45
N GLU A 909 20.17 17.99 -0.94
CA GLU A 909 19.81 17.54 -2.29
C GLU A 909 18.29 17.44 -2.47
N LEU A 910 17.57 16.90 -1.48
CA LEU A 910 16.11 16.84 -1.50
C LEU A 910 15.47 18.24 -1.48
N ARG A 911 16.02 19.17 -0.70
CA ARG A 911 15.56 20.58 -0.70
C ARG A 911 15.79 21.25 -2.05
N GLU A 912 16.94 21.02 -2.68
CA GLU A 912 17.24 21.61 -3.98
C GLU A 912 16.37 21.01 -5.09
N ARG A 913 16.11 19.69 -5.06
CA ARG A 913 15.15 19.03 -5.96
C ARG A 913 13.73 19.54 -5.75
N HIS A 914 13.28 19.69 -4.49
CA HIS A 914 11.98 20.26 -4.19
C HIS A 914 11.83 21.66 -4.80
N LYS A 915 12.84 22.52 -4.62
CA LYS A 915 12.87 23.87 -5.19
C LYS A 915 12.89 23.88 -6.73
N GLN A 916 13.56 22.91 -7.34
CA GLN A 916 13.54 22.75 -8.80
C GLN A 916 12.17 22.28 -9.31
N GLU A 917 11.55 21.33 -8.65
CA GLU A 917 10.20 20.86 -9.00
C GLU A 917 9.15 21.95 -8.76
N GLU A 918 9.26 22.75 -7.71
CA GLU A 918 8.40 23.94 -7.51
C GLU A 918 8.56 24.96 -8.66
N ARG A 919 9.78 25.20 -9.14
CA ARG A 919 10.02 26.07 -10.31
C ARG A 919 9.41 25.49 -11.57
N LYS A 920 9.57 24.19 -11.83
CA LYS A 920 8.96 23.52 -12.99
C LYS A 920 7.44 23.55 -12.93
N LEU A 921 6.88 23.34 -11.73
CA LEU A 921 5.44 23.42 -11.50
C LEU A 921 4.93 24.85 -11.76
N HIS A 922 5.66 25.86 -11.29
CA HIS A 922 5.29 27.25 -11.52
C HIS A 922 5.38 27.64 -13.00
N GLN A 923 6.43 27.22 -13.70
CA GLN A 923 6.58 27.39 -15.14
C GLN A 923 5.42 26.74 -15.91
N LYS A 924 5.05 25.51 -15.52
CA LYS A 924 3.94 24.79 -16.14
C LYS A 924 2.60 25.49 -15.91
N TYR A 925 2.40 26.15 -14.77
CA TYR A 925 1.22 26.98 -14.54
C TYR A 925 1.21 28.24 -15.42
N GLU A 926 2.36 28.93 -15.58
CA GLU A 926 2.48 30.07 -16.50
C GLU A 926 2.23 29.65 -17.95
N ASP A 927 2.78 28.52 -18.40
CA ASP A 927 2.58 27.99 -19.74
C ASP A 927 1.10 27.67 -20.00
N LEU A 928 0.40 27.09 -19.01
CA LEU A 928 -1.03 26.80 -19.08
C LEU A 928 -1.90 28.07 -19.12
N GLU A 929 -1.49 29.11 -18.39
CA GLU A 929 -2.18 30.40 -18.39
C GLU A 929 -1.98 31.13 -19.73
N ASN A 930 -0.78 31.05 -20.30
CA ASN A 930 -0.47 31.57 -21.64
C ASN A 930 -1.21 30.79 -22.73
N GLU A 931 -1.29 29.46 -22.66
CA GLU A 931 -2.07 28.63 -23.59
C GLU A 931 -3.57 28.91 -23.49
N LYS A 932 -4.07 29.19 -22.28
CA LYS A 932 -5.45 29.65 -22.11
C LYS A 932 -5.69 31.02 -22.74
N LEU A 933 -4.71 31.94 -22.68
CA LEU A 933 -4.77 33.24 -23.33
C LEU A 933 -4.78 33.12 -24.87
N THR A 934 -3.94 32.25 -25.44
CA THR A 934 -3.93 32.02 -26.89
C THR A 934 -5.21 31.31 -27.37
N LEU A 935 -5.77 30.40 -26.58
CA LEU A 935 -7.09 29.82 -26.83
C LEU A 935 -8.20 30.86 -26.75
N GLN A 936 -8.13 31.81 -25.81
CA GLN A 936 -9.06 32.92 -25.71
C GLN A 936 -8.99 33.83 -26.95
N ASP A 937 -7.78 34.13 -27.44
CA ASP A 937 -7.57 34.95 -28.64
C ASP A 937 -8.09 34.25 -29.92
N THR A 938 -7.85 32.94 -30.04
CA THR A 938 -8.36 32.14 -31.17
C THR A 938 -9.89 32.02 -31.13
N ILE A 939 -10.50 31.83 -29.95
CA ILE A 939 -11.96 31.88 -29.77
C ILE A 939 -12.50 33.24 -30.21
N THR A 940 -11.87 34.34 -29.79
CA THR A 940 -12.28 35.71 -30.17
C THR A 940 -12.18 35.95 -31.69
N LEU A 941 -11.16 35.36 -32.34
CA LEU A 941 -10.99 35.41 -33.79
C LEU A 941 -12.05 34.60 -34.54
N LEU A 942 -12.39 33.41 -34.01
CA LEU A 942 -13.47 32.56 -34.54
C LEU A 942 -14.83 33.22 -34.35
N GLU A 943 -15.10 33.85 -33.21
CA GLU A 943 -16.32 34.63 -32.98
C GLU A 943 -16.47 35.79 -33.97
N LYS A 944 -15.40 36.54 -34.25
CA LYS A 944 -15.41 37.58 -35.29
C LYS A 944 -15.68 36.99 -36.68
N ARG A 945 -15.11 35.83 -36.98
CA ARG A 945 -15.33 35.15 -38.26
C ARG A 945 -16.78 34.68 -38.37
N ILE A 946 -17.33 34.04 -37.35
CA ILE A 946 -18.75 33.62 -37.27
C ILE A 946 -19.67 34.83 -37.47
N LYS A 947 -19.40 35.94 -36.78
CA LYS A 947 -20.19 37.17 -36.94
C LYS A 947 -20.16 37.71 -38.37
N ASN A 948 -19.01 37.68 -39.05
CA ASN A 948 -18.91 38.06 -40.45
C ASN A 948 -19.70 37.11 -41.37
N TRP A 949 -19.71 35.80 -41.09
CA TRP A 949 -20.54 34.83 -41.81
C TRP A 949 -22.03 35.10 -41.60
N GLU A 950 -22.46 35.40 -40.37
CA GLU A 950 -23.85 35.77 -40.06
C GLU A 950 -24.27 37.07 -40.77
N GLU A 951 -23.40 38.08 -40.81
CA GLU A 951 -23.65 39.33 -41.54
C GLU A 951 -23.73 39.10 -43.06
N ASN A 952 -22.87 38.26 -43.62
CA ASN A 952 -22.91 37.86 -45.03
C ASN A 952 -24.17 37.05 -45.35
N GLU A 953 -24.56 36.10 -44.49
CA GLU A 953 -25.79 35.33 -44.66
C GLU A 953 -27.01 36.25 -44.62
N LYS A 954 -27.04 37.21 -43.70
CA LYS A 954 -28.10 38.22 -43.62
C LYS A 954 -28.18 39.08 -44.88
N LYS A 955 -27.02 39.47 -45.44
CA LYS A 955 -26.94 40.22 -46.69
C LYS A 955 -27.45 39.40 -47.87
N ILE A 956 -27.01 38.15 -48.01
CA ILE A 956 -27.49 37.24 -49.07
C ILE A 956 -29.00 37.01 -48.94
N ARG A 957 -29.53 36.81 -47.72
CA ARG A 957 -30.98 36.69 -47.49
C ARG A 957 -31.73 37.95 -47.92
N GLN A 958 -31.18 39.13 -47.63
CA GLN A 958 -31.75 40.40 -48.05
C GLN A 958 -31.73 40.55 -49.58
N ASP A 959 -30.62 40.21 -50.23
CA ASP A 959 -30.48 40.24 -51.69
C ASP A 959 -31.47 39.27 -52.36
N LEU A 960 -31.62 38.05 -51.82
CA LEU A 960 -32.60 37.05 -52.28
C LEU A 960 -34.04 37.57 -52.16
N GLU A 961 -34.36 38.27 -51.08
CA GLU A 961 -35.67 38.88 -50.87
C GLU A 961 -35.90 40.06 -51.84
N THR A 962 -34.89 40.87 -52.11
CA THR A 962 -35.00 41.94 -53.12
C THR A 962 -35.20 41.37 -54.53
N GLU A 963 -34.49 40.29 -54.90
CA GLU A 963 -34.65 39.64 -56.20
C GLU A 963 -36.03 38.98 -56.33
N LYS A 964 -36.58 38.42 -55.23
CA LYS A 964 -37.97 37.93 -55.20
C LYS A 964 -38.97 39.07 -55.42
N GLN A 965 -38.81 40.19 -54.71
CA GLN A 965 -39.67 41.36 -54.89
C GLN A 965 -39.56 41.93 -56.30
N ASP A 966 -38.37 41.95 -56.90
CA ASP A 966 -38.19 42.41 -58.27
C ASP A 966 -38.77 41.44 -59.29
N LYS A 967 -38.68 40.12 -59.08
CA LYS A 967 -39.41 39.13 -59.87
C LYS A 967 -40.92 39.32 -59.77
N GLU A 968 -41.42 39.57 -58.56
CA GLU A 968 -42.85 39.80 -58.32
C GLU A 968 -43.32 41.12 -58.97
N ARG A 969 -42.52 42.19 -58.90
CA ARG A 969 -42.77 43.43 -59.65
C ARG A 969 -42.76 43.21 -61.15
N ARG A 970 -41.79 42.45 -61.70
CA ARG A 970 -41.74 42.10 -63.13
C ARG A 970 -42.98 41.30 -63.55
N LEU A 971 -43.39 40.35 -62.73
CA LEU A 971 -44.61 39.55 -62.95
C LEU A 971 -45.87 40.43 -62.93
N ASN A 972 -45.99 41.32 -61.93
CA ASN A 972 -47.11 42.25 -61.82
C ASN A 972 -47.16 43.21 -63.02
N ASN A 973 -46.02 43.72 -63.47
CA ASN A 973 -45.93 44.55 -64.67
C ASN A 973 -46.36 43.78 -65.94
N LEU A 974 -45.98 42.50 -66.06
CA LEU A 974 -46.43 41.62 -67.14
C LEU A 974 -47.94 41.37 -67.08
N LEU A 975 -48.48 41.10 -65.89
CA LEU A 975 -49.92 40.94 -65.68
C LEU A 975 -50.71 42.22 -66.00
N GLU A 976 -50.18 43.39 -65.63
CA GLU A 976 -50.79 44.68 -65.96
C GLU A 976 -50.76 44.95 -67.47
N LYS A 977 -49.66 44.60 -68.16
CA LYS A 977 -49.59 44.64 -69.63
C LYS A 977 -50.65 43.73 -70.25
N PHE A 978 -50.76 42.48 -69.80
CA PHE A 978 -51.82 41.57 -70.28
C PHE A 978 -53.23 42.07 -69.98
N SER A 979 -53.45 42.74 -68.84
CA SER A 979 -54.72 43.37 -68.53
C SER A 979 -55.04 44.54 -69.46
N LYS A 980 -54.07 45.39 -69.77
CA LYS A 980 -54.20 46.49 -70.74
C LYS A 980 -54.49 45.96 -72.15
N GLU A 981 -53.75 44.93 -72.58
CA GLU A 981 -54.01 44.26 -73.85
C GLU A 981 -55.43 43.66 -73.89
N ARG A 982 -55.85 42.96 -72.83
CA ARG A 982 -57.21 42.42 -72.72
C ARG A 982 -58.27 43.53 -72.84
N GLU A 983 -58.07 44.68 -72.20
CA GLU A 983 -59.00 45.81 -72.31
C GLU A 983 -58.99 46.42 -73.72
N THR A 984 -57.83 46.54 -74.38
CA THR A 984 -57.77 46.99 -75.79
C THR A 984 -58.51 46.05 -76.73
N TRP A 985 -58.42 44.73 -76.50
CA TRP A 985 -59.18 43.75 -77.28
C TRP A 985 -60.68 43.84 -76.99
N LYS A 986 -61.06 44.09 -75.74
CA LYS A 986 -62.45 44.30 -75.35
C LYS A 986 -63.05 45.55 -76.01
N ILE A 987 -62.29 46.65 -76.07
CA ILE A 987 -62.67 47.87 -76.80
C ILE A 987 -62.83 47.56 -78.29
N LYS A 988 -61.86 46.89 -78.93
CA LYS A 988 -61.98 46.49 -80.35
C LYS A 988 -63.19 45.61 -80.62
N ILE A 989 -63.48 44.63 -79.76
CA ILE A 989 -64.68 43.78 -79.88
C ILE A 989 -65.93 44.65 -79.80
N SER A 990 -66.01 45.56 -78.83
CA SER A 990 -67.15 46.48 -78.70
C SER A 990 -67.32 47.40 -79.92
N GLU A 991 -66.23 47.88 -80.51
CA GLU A 991 -66.26 48.65 -81.76
C GLU A 991 -66.76 47.82 -82.94
N TYR A 992 -66.34 46.56 -83.07
CA TYR A 992 -66.83 45.66 -84.11
C TYR A 992 -68.31 45.30 -83.91
N GLU A 993 -68.75 45.08 -82.67
CA GLU A 993 -70.16 44.88 -82.35
C GLU A 993 -71.00 46.11 -82.68
N LYS A 994 -70.47 47.32 -82.43
CA LYS A 994 -71.15 48.58 -82.80
C LYS A 994 -71.26 48.71 -84.32
N LYS A 995 -70.19 48.44 -85.07
CA LYS A 995 -70.20 48.43 -86.55
C LYS A 995 -71.17 47.39 -87.10
N LEU A 996 -71.25 46.21 -86.48
CA LEU A 996 -72.21 45.17 -86.85
C LEU A 996 -73.65 45.66 -86.65
N LYS A 997 -73.96 46.26 -85.49
CA LYS A 997 -75.28 46.86 -85.22
C LYS A 997 -75.63 47.99 -86.17
N GLU A 998 -74.67 48.84 -86.52
CA GLU A 998 -74.86 49.91 -87.51
C GLU A 998 -75.14 49.33 -88.91
N ALA A 999 -74.43 48.27 -89.31
CA ALA A 999 -74.69 47.57 -90.58
C ALA A 999 -76.05 46.87 -90.59
N GLU A 1000 -76.47 46.26 -89.48
CA GLU A 1000 -77.80 45.66 -89.32
C GLU A 1000 -78.91 46.72 -89.36
N ALA A 1001 -78.70 47.88 -88.72
CA ALA A 1001 -79.63 49.01 -88.76
C ALA A 1001 -79.75 49.56 -90.19
N LEU A 1002 -78.63 49.69 -90.92
CA LEU A 1002 -78.64 50.15 -92.31
C LEU A 1002 -79.35 49.15 -93.22
N LYS A 1003 -79.13 47.84 -93.03
CA LYS A 1003 -79.85 46.77 -93.72
C LYS A 1003 -81.35 46.83 -93.43
N SER A 1004 -81.74 47.05 -92.17
CA SER A 1004 -83.15 47.21 -91.78
C SER A 1004 -83.78 48.46 -92.41
N GLN A 1005 -83.06 49.58 -92.45
CA GLN A 1005 -83.50 50.80 -93.11
C GLN A 1005 -83.69 50.60 -94.63
N MET A 1006 -82.75 49.93 -95.30
CA MET A 1006 -82.87 49.57 -96.71
C MET A 1006 -84.06 48.65 -96.97
N PHE A 1007 -84.32 47.69 -96.07
CA PHE A 1007 -85.49 46.83 -96.15
C PHE A 1007 -86.80 47.63 -96.04
N ILE A 1008 -86.90 48.54 -95.06
CA ILE A 1008 -88.06 49.43 -94.91
C ILE A 1008 -88.24 50.33 -96.14
N GLN A 1009 -87.15 50.84 -96.72
CA GLN A 1009 -87.21 51.68 -97.91
C GLN A 1009 -87.69 50.90 -99.14
N HIS A 1010 -87.20 49.67 -99.31
CA HIS A 1010 -87.68 48.76 -100.35
C HIS A 1010 -89.16 48.38 -100.15
N GLU A 1011 -89.61 48.16 -98.90
CA GLU A 1011 -91.03 47.90 -98.59
C GLU A 1011 -91.91 49.13 -98.90
N LYS A 1012 -91.43 50.35 -98.60
CA LYS A 1012 -92.10 51.61 -98.96
C LYS A 1012 -92.20 51.79 -100.47
N GLU A 1013 -91.14 51.51 -101.21
CA GLU A 1013 -91.17 51.54 -102.68
C GLU A 1013 -92.15 50.51 -103.22
N ARG A 1014 -92.10 49.27 -102.73
CA ARG A 1014 -93.06 48.22 -103.12
C ARG A 1014 -94.50 48.63 -102.84
N ALA A 1015 -94.78 49.31 -101.72
CA ALA A 1015 -96.09 49.87 -101.42
C ALA A 1015 -96.50 51.01 -102.39
N LYS A 1016 -95.57 51.88 -102.79
CA LYS A 1016 -95.82 52.89 -103.83
C LYS A 1016 -96.16 52.25 -105.18
N TRP A 1017 -95.39 51.25 -105.60
CA TRP A 1017 -95.66 50.48 -106.83
C TRP A 1017 -97.00 49.75 -106.77
N ALA A 1018 -97.40 49.23 -105.60
CA ALA A 1018 -98.72 48.63 -105.41
C ALA A 1018 -99.85 49.67 -105.56
N LEU A 1019 -99.72 50.84 -104.92
CA LEU A 1019 -100.68 51.93 -105.08
C LEU A 1019 -100.77 52.43 -106.53
N GLU A 1020 -99.64 52.54 -107.22
CA GLU A 1020 -99.60 52.98 -108.61
C GLU A 1020 -100.21 51.93 -109.55
N LYS A 1021 -99.95 50.64 -109.30
CA LYS A 1021 -100.62 49.53 -109.99
C LYS A 1021 -102.14 49.57 -109.76
N ASP A 1022 -102.59 49.80 -108.54
CA ASP A 1022 -104.02 49.90 -108.23
C ASP A 1022 -104.64 51.13 -108.91
N ASN A 1023 -103.92 52.26 -108.97
CA ASN A 1023 -104.36 53.46 -109.66
C ASN A 1023 -104.49 53.24 -111.18
N ILE A 1024 -103.51 52.59 -111.81
CA ILE A 1024 -103.56 52.17 -113.22
C ILE A 1024 -104.71 51.19 -113.45
N THR A 1025 -104.94 50.26 -112.52
CA THR A 1025 -106.04 49.29 -112.61
C THR A 1025 -107.39 49.99 -112.51
N SER A 1026 -107.52 50.98 -111.64
CA SER A 1026 -108.70 51.84 -111.51
C SER A 1026 -108.95 52.62 -112.80
N GLN A 1027 -107.93 53.32 -113.34
CA GLN A 1027 -108.02 54.02 -114.62
C GLN A 1027 -108.38 53.08 -115.79
N ASN A 1028 -107.83 51.86 -115.82
CA ASN A 1028 -108.21 50.85 -116.80
C ASN A 1028 -109.66 50.39 -116.65
N SER A 1029 -110.16 50.28 -115.42
CA SER A 1029 -111.57 49.96 -115.17
C SER A 1029 -112.51 51.09 -115.60
N GLU A 1030 -112.10 52.34 -115.40
CA GLU A 1030 -112.86 53.54 -115.73
C GLU A 1030 -112.91 53.77 -117.25
N THR A 1031 -111.77 53.61 -117.93
CA THR A 1031 -111.70 53.62 -119.41
C THR A 1031 -112.48 52.46 -120.02
N ARG A 1032 -112.43 51.24 -119.47
CA ARG A 1032 -113.29 50.13 -119.90
C ARG A 1032 -114.78 50.44 -119.72
N LYS A 1033 -115.15 51.13 -118.64
CA LYS A 1033 -116.54 51.54 -118.38
C LYS A 1033 -116.99 52.62 -119.38
N GLN A 1034 -116.17 53.64 -119.63
CA GLN A 1034 -116.41 54.64 -120.68
C GLN A 1034 -116.54 54.00 -122.07
N LEU A 1035 -115.70 53.01 -122.38
CA LEU A 1035 -115.75 52.27 -123.64
C LEU A 1035 -117.01 51.40 -123.75
N SER A 1036 -117.46 50.80 -122.64
CA SER A 1036 -118.75 50.10 -122.57
C SER A 1036 -119.95 51.02 -122.75
N ASP A 1037 -119.93 52.22 -122.14
CA ASP A 1037 -120.98 53.22 -122.29
C ASP A 1037 -121.03 53.81 -123.70
N LEU A 1038 -119.88 54.03 -124.33
CA LEU A 1038 -119.78 54.42 -125.75
C LEU A 1038 -120.28 53.32 -126.69
N LEU A 1039 -119.97 52.05 -126.42
CA LEU A 1039 -120.50 50.91 -127.19
C LEU A 1039 -122.02 50.78 -127.03
N LYS A 1040 -122.58 50.96 -125.82
CA LYS A 1040 -124.04 50.99 -125.60
C LYS A 1040 -124.71 52.17 -126.28
N ARG A 1041 -124.05 53.33 -126.33
CA ARG A 1041 -124.53 54.53 -127.04
C ARG A 1041 -124.49 54.32 -128.57
N GLN A 1042 -123.46 53.65 -129.08
CA GLN A 1042 -123.35 53.23 -130.48
C GLN A 1042 -124.43 52.21 -130.85
N GLU A 1043 -124.74 51.25 -129.96
CA GLU A 1043 -125.78 50.24 -130.19
C GLU A 1043 -127.19 50.84 -130.16
N ASN A 1044 -127.45 51.80 -129.28
CA ASN A 1044 -128.71 52.55 -129.24
C ASN A 1044 -128.88 53.48 -130.46
N LEU A 1045 -127.81 54.14 -130.92
CA LEU A 1045 -127.81 54.96 -132.15
C LEU A 1045 -127.93 54.11 -133.43
N LYS A 1046 -127.43 52.86 -133.43
CA LYS A 1046 -127.64 51.88 -134.51
C LYS A 1046 -129.08 51.35 -134.53
N ARG A 1047 -129.73 51.16 -133.38
CA ARG A 1047 -131.15 50.77 -133.27
C ARG A 1047 -132.13 51.90 -133.64
N GLU A 1048 -131.72 53.15 -133.56
CA GLU A 1048 -132.52 54.33 -133.92
C GLU A 1048 -132.41 54.70 -135.42
N ASN A 1049 -131.25 54.52 -136.05
CA ASN A 1049 -131.03 54.83 -137.48
C ASN A 1049 -131.62 53.81 -138.48
N GLN A 1050 -131.91 52.57 -138.06
CA GLN A 1050 -132.48 51.56 -138.98
C GLN A 1050 -134.02 51.49 -138.96
N LYS A 1051 -134.72 52.29 -138.13
CA LYS A 1051 -136.19 52.40 -138.10
C LYS A 1051 -136.79 53.37 -139.14
N LEU A 1052 -135.99 53.95 -140.05
CA LEU A 1052 -136.45 54.95 -141.05
C LEU A 1052 -136.30 54.55 -142.54
N LYS A 1053 -135.95 53.31 -142.91
CA LYS A 1053 -136.01 52.84 -144.30
C LYS A 1053 -136.50 51.40 -144.45
N ALA A 1054 -137.81 51.30 -144.70
CA ALA A 1054 -138.49 50.29 -145.54
C ALA A 1054 -138.60 48.83 -144.98
N PRO A 1055 -139.50 47.98 -145.52
CA PRO A 1055 -140.53 47.30 -144.71
C PRO A 1055 -140.46 45.75 -144.72
N LYS A 1056 -141.29 45.13 -143.86
CA LYS A 1056 -141.87 43.77 -143.89
C LYS A 1056 -141.08 42.63 -144.58
N THR A 1057 -140.74 41.57 -143.84
CA THR A 1057 -141.18 40.15 -144.06
C THR A 1057 -140.67 39.17 -142.98
N LEU A 1058 -141.37 38.03 -142.88
CA LEU A 1058 -141.26 36.90 -141.94
C LEU A 1058 -140.09 35.91 -142.19
N SER A 1059 -139.92 34.96 -141.24
CA SER A 1059 -139.26 33.62 -141.26
C SER A 1059 -137.75 33.59 -140.93
N SER A 1060 -137.24 32.87 -139.90
CA SER A 1060 -137.13 31.42 -139.59
C SER A 1060 -136.00 30.68 -140.36
N SER A 1061 -134.89 30.31 -139.68
CA SER A 1061 -134.36 28.92 -139.50
C SER A 1061 -132.85 28.84 -139.15
N CYS A 1062 -132.51 27.84 -138.30
CA CYS A 1062 -131.29 27.01 -138.16
C CYS A 1062 -129.87 27.63 -138.02
N SER A 1063 -128.89 27.07 -137.29
CA SER A 1063 -128.69 25.71 -136.78
C SER A 1063 -127.76 25.64 -135.54
N TYR A 1064 -127.67 24.43 -135.00
CA TYR A 1064 -127.08 23.93 -133.75
C TYR A 1064 -125.65 23.36 -133.94
N GLU A 1065 -125.08 22.85 -132.83
CA GLU A 1065 -123.89 21.95 -132.65
C GLU A 1065 -122.50 22.60 -132.54
N GLU A 1066 -121.51 22.18 -131.71
CA GLU A 1066 -121.33 21.23 -130.60
C GLU A 1066 -119.85 21.32 -130.10
N PHE A 1067 -119.46 20.57 -129.04
CA PHE A 1067 -118.11 20.28 -128.46
C PHE A 1067 -117.42 21.32 -127.51
N SER A 1068 -116.66 20.99 -126.44
CA SER A 1068 -116.50 19.82 -125.54
C SER A 1068 -115.37 20.06 -124.50
N LYS A 1069 -115.47 19.39 -123.34
CA LYS A 1069 -114.43 18.73 -122.49
C LYS A 1069 -113.53 19.47 -121.45
N MET A 1070 -113.72 18.98 -120.20
CA MET A 1070 -112.74 18.48 -119.18
C MET A 1070 -111.80 19.49 -118.48
N ARG A 1071 -111.60 19.50 -117.14
CA ARG A 1071 -111.23 18.38 -116.24
C ARG A 1071 -111.34 18.75 -114.73
N PRO A 1072 -111.54 17.78 -113.80
CA PRO A 1072 -111.56 17.96 -112.33
C PRO A 1072 -110.53 17.10 -111.52
N GLN A 1073 -110.55 17.24 -110.17
CA GLN A 1073 -110.26 16.26 -109.07
C GLN A 1073 -108.84 15.80 -108.60
N SER A 1074 -108.70 15.77 -107.24
CA SER A 1074 -108.17 14.69 -106.34
C SER A 1074 -106.71 14.64 -105.80
N GLY A 1075 -106.60 14.21 -104.51
CA GLY A 1075 -105.47 13.46 -103.89
C GLY A 1075 -104.75 14.13 -102.70
N ARG A 1076 -104.98 13.72 -101.42
CA ARG A 1076 -104.20 12.75 -100.56
C ARG A 1076 -102.73 13.16 -100.29
N SER A 1077 -102.17 13.16 -99.08
CA SER A 1077 -102.18 12.14 -97.99
C SER A 1077 -101.74 12.71 -96.61
N THR A 1078 -102.15 12.03 -95.53
CA THR A 1078 -101.71 12.17 -94.12
C THR A 1078 -100.45 11.28 -93.83
N PRO A 1079 -100.09 10.92 -92.56
CA PRO A 1079 -98.77 11.12 -91.91
C PRO A 1079 -97.97 9.81 -91.73
N THR A 1080 -96.77 9.84 -91.11
CA THR A 1080 -96.26 8.78 -90.20
C THR A 1080 -94.93 9.16 -89.55
N ASN A 1081 -94.87 8.98 -88.22
CA ASN A 1081 -93.86 8.27 -87.42
C ASN A 1081 -92.39 8.35 -87.84
N SER A 1082 -91.47 8.66 -86.92
CA SER A 1082 -90.87 7.70 -85.98
C SER A 1082 -89.64 8.42 -85.36
N THR A 1083 -89.09 8.18 -84.16
CA THR A 1083 -89.25 7.25 -83.02
C THR A 1083 -88.11 7.69 -82.07
N VAL A 1084 -88.40 8.12 -80.84
CA VAL A 1084 -88.25 7.35 -79.57
C VAL A 1084 -86.81 6.90 -79.26
N ASP A 1085 -86.38 7.32 -78.07
CA ASP A 1085 -85.51 6.68 -77.06
C ASP A 1085 -84.43 5.68 -77.49
N PHE A 1086 -83.21 5.85 -76.96
CA PHE A 1086 -82.73 5.02 -75.85
C PHE A 1086 -81.41 5.58 -75.25
N SER A 1087 -81.43 5.75 -73.92
CA SER A 1087 -80.28 5.81 -72.98
C SER A 1087 -79.43 4.51 -73.03
N PRO A 1088 -78.47 4.19 -72.12
CA PRO A 1088 -77.61 4.95 -71.18
C PRO A 1088 -76.13 4.46 -71.21
N ARG A 1089 -75.24 5.08 -70.43
CA ARG A 1089 -74.32 4.45 -69.41
C ARG A 1089 -73.18 5.41 -69.08
N LEU A 1090 -73.21 6.02 -67.89
CA LEU A 1090 -72.56 5.58 -66.63
C LEU A 1090 -71.07 5.90 -66.55
N ILE A 1091 -70.72 6.79 -65.62
CA ILE A 1091 -69.68 6.74 -64.56
C ILE A 1091 -69.60 8.19 -64.02
N SER A 1092 -70.23 8.55 -62.90
CA SER A 1092 -69.97 8.21 -61.49
C SER A 1092 -68.77 8.94 -60.87
N LYS A 1093 -69.06 9.60 -59.73
CA LYS A 1093 -68.20 10.11 -58.62
C LYS A 1093 -67.86 11.60 -58.67
N ARG A 1094 -68.52 12.42 -57.83
CA ARG A 1094 -68.33 12.70 -56.37
C ARG A 1094 -67.54 14.00 -56.21
N PHE A 1095 -68.25 15.09 -55.90
CA PHE A 1095 -68.46 15.64 -54.54
C PHE A 1095 -67.22 16.34 -53.97
N MET A 1096 -67.31 17.67 -54.00
CA MET A 1096 -66.60 18.56 -53.11
C MET A 1096 -67.04 18.33 -51.66
N SER A 1097 -66.11 18.45 -50.72
CA SER A 1097 -66.41 18.85 -49.35
C SER A 1097 -65.26 19.71 -48.80
N PRO A 1098 -65.55 20.88 -48.21
CA PRO A 1098 -64.61 21.69 -47.44
C PRO A 1098 -64.83 21.54 -45.91
N ARG A 1099 -63.76 21.75 -45.12
CA ARG A 1099 -63.68 22.39 -43.77
C ARG A 1099 -62.75 21.70 -42.76
N SER A 1100 -61.74 22.49 -42.33
CA SER A 1100 -61.31 22.80 -40.94
C SER A 1100 -61.52 21.78 -39.80
N ASN A 1101 -60.47 21.43 -39.04
CA ASN A 1101 -60.10 22.08 -37.76
C ASN A 1101 -59.04 21.28 -36.96
N SER A 1102 -58.10 22.04 -36.39
CA SER A 1102 -57.45 21.91 -35.06
C SER A 1102 -57.13 20.55 -34.43
N SER A 1103 -55.86 20.35 -34.06
CA SER A 1103 -55.50 19.90 -32.70
C SER A 1103 -54.01 20.12 -32.41
N ASN A 1104 -53.75 20.98 -31.43
CA ASN A 1104 -52.53 21.11 -30.63
C ASN A 1104 -52.55 20.08 -29.47
N GLN A 1105 -51.38 19.90 -28.83
CA GLN A 1105 -51.02 19.08 -27.64
C GLN A 1105 -50.61 17.63 -27.97
N LYS A 1106 -49.41 17.13 -27.66
CA LYS A 1106 -48.30 17.51 -26.76
C LYS A 1106 -46.96 17.30 -27.46
#